data_AF-A0A1H9EQC8-F1
#
_entry.id   AF-A0A1H9EQC8-F1
#
_cell.length_a   1.000
_cell.length_b   1.000
_cell.length_c   1.000
_cell.angle_alpha   90.00
_cell.angle_beta   90.00
_cell.angle_gamma   90.00
#
_symmetry.space_group_name_H-M   'P 1'
#
loop_
_entity.id
_entity.type
_entity.pdbx_description
1 polymer ?
#
loop_
_entity_poly.entity_id
_entity_poly.type
_entity_poly.pdbx_seq_one_letter_code
_entity_poly.pdbx_strand_id
1 'polypeptide(L)'
;MKLSVYFAPGKINLIGAYLEKNGGNVLSCALKSGTYIIAKKRKNKIVRVYSLNKPKSGVCVFNLNELHEDSIDDWVNHVKAVIKSFNDSGYEVKNGLDLMYYGNVFVGSGFSSSESFQMATAFAINDMFKFNLDKLTLAKICENAQKKYIDENCSTVDYLTVAMGESNKAFLFDTKTYDYKEIDINLNEFCVLIADVKKTDIPDYSFYDVRNDECLSALKILQKKLKVDCLCDVSNKELEENKELFHNEIIYRRAKYIINENERVKEVASLIEKEDVDGISEIMKESFLSLKYEFRASDDLMDVIIKAAYDVDGCVGSKISGRGYGRCTISLVEKDKKDEFKKHISEVCKKETGLDAEFFELEVGGGPSKLSIDECSDVIDERMIYWAVTTLVGYAVSRKLIWREDINYVLNTILHELGIEEYKGKRKDVINASRNMSIFESDYDLGSFLTKLLFVIDNYACKKGIIKENTVGLKDLFDSHIMNIMTPRPSEVNKRFKYLYHVDKREATDWFYTFSKDTNYIRRGRITADLKWKYKCEYGNFDITINLSKPEKDPRDIAKAKEEKSLDYPKCLLCVENEGYYGRANHPGRSNHRLIGIKIQDQDWSLQYSPYVYYNEHCIVLNNEHVPMVINRDTFAKLFDFIDFLPHYFVGSNADLPIVGGSILSHEHFQGGNYEFAMAKAPMEKRFRINGFKNVDLGIVKWPMSVIRLLSRDKEEIIRLADKILMTWKSYTDEDAFIYAEYNTITPIARKRGDRYELDLVLRNAITTKEYPFGVFHSHEKWHSIKKENIGLIEVMGLAILPGRLYTEMTMIKKLMVKYICELDEEARNYETIKEKAIKNIFGEMADNDNIKKHCSWVKGFLDDMPMEEFVSLDKKSADMVLKREIGRVFEMILLDAGVFKRDAKGKMDFERFIQSI
;
A
#
# COMPACT_ATOMS: atom_id res chain seq x y z
N MET A 1 -9.82 3.16 -3.43
CA MET A 1 -10.24 2.06 -2.53
C MET A 1 -8.99 1.32 -2.10
N LYS A 2 -8.75 1.19 -0.79
CA LYS A 2 -7.52 0.63 -0.22
C LYS A 2 -7.54 -0.90 -0.39
N LEU A 3 -6.46 -1.46 -0.92
CA LEU A 3 -6.25 -2.90 -0.86
C LEU A 3 -5.79 -3.29 0.55
N SER A 4 -6.24 -4.44 1.02
CA SER A 4 -5.89 -5.00 2.34
C SER A 4 -5.23 -6.37 2.19
N VAL A 5 -4.44 -6.78 3.19
CA VAL A 5 -3.84 -8.11 3.28
C VAL A 5 -4.38 -8.81 4.52
N TYR A 6 -4.71 -10.09 4.39
CA TYR A 6 -5.27 -10.92 5.45
C TYR A 6 -4.51 -12.24 5.51
N PHE A 7 -4.51 -12.85 6.69
CA PHE A 7 -3.93 -14.15 6.96
C PHE A 7 -4.87 -14.98 7.82
N ALA A 8 -4.91 -16.28 7.59
CA ALA A 8 -5.38 -17.25 8.57
C ALA A 8 -4.45 -18.46 8.61
N PRO A 9 -4.13 -18.99 9.79
CA PRO A 9 -3.18 -20.08 9.95
C PRO A 9 -3.74 -21.41 9.40
N GLY A 10 -2.87 -22.37 9.10
CA GLY A 10 -3.21 -23.78 9.12
C GLY A 10 -3.26 -24.30 10.56
N LYS A 11 -3.46 -25.59 10.76
CA LYS A 11 -3.39 -26.21 12.10
C LYS A 11 -2.71 -27.56 12.05
N ILE A 12 -2.31 -28.04 13.21
CA ILE A 12 -1.85 -29.42 13.39
C ILE A 12 -2.40 -30.00 14.68
N ASN A 13 -2.74 -31.28 14.66
CA ASN A 13 -3.05 -32.04 15.88
C ASN A 13 -1.74 -32.66 16.36
N LEU A 14 -1.34 -32.38 17.60
CA LEU A 14 -0.18 -33.01 18.22
C LEU A 14 -0.50 -34.47 18.57
N ILE A 15 -1.70 -34.71 19.11
CA ILE A 15 -2.22 -36.05 19.44
C ILE A 15 -3.76 -36.07 19.40
N GLY A 16 -4.36 -37.26 19.32
CA GLY A 16 -5.82 -37.43 19.31
C GLY A 16 -6.43 -37.75 17.95
N ALA A 17 -5.74 -38.55 17.12
CA ALA A 17 -6.26 -38.93 15.81
C ALA A 17 -7.53 -39.80 15.96
N TYR A 18 -8.56 -39.50 15.17
CA TYR A 18 -9.89 -40.16 15.14
C TYR A 18 -10.80 -39.95 16.35
N LEU A 19 -10.46 -39.06 17.29
CA LEU A 19 -11.28 -38.82 18.48
C LEU A 19 -12.47 -37.89 18.24
N GLU A 20 -12.41 -37.03 17.22
CA GLU A 20 -13.42 -36.00 16.92
C GLU A 20 -14.84 -36.59 16.78
N LYS A 21 -14.98 -37.68 16.01
CA LYS A 21 -16.25 -38.39 15.81
C LYS A 21 -16.64 -39.33 16.96
N ASN A 22 -15.76 -39.50 17.94
CA ASN A 22 -15.91 -40.43 19.06
C ASN A 22 -16.04 -39.72 20.42
N GLY A 23 -16.23 -38.39 20.42
CA GLY A 23 -16.45 -37.55 21.61
C GLY A 23 -15.23 -37.47 22.53
N GLY A 24 -14.02 -37.59 21.99
CA GLY A 24 -12.79 -37.52 22.76
C GLY A 24 -12.16 -36.12 22.79
N ASN A 25 -11.00 -36.04 23.44
CA ASN A 25 -10.21 -34.82 23.48
C ASN A 25 -9.22 -34.77 22.32
N VAL A 26 -8.92 -33.57 21.81
CA VAL A 26 -7.87 -33.38 20.80
C VAL A 26 -6.95 -32.26 21.26
N LEU A 27 -5.64 -32.47 21.16
CA LEU A 27 -4.64 -31.45 21.44
C LEU A 27 -4.10 -30.88 20.12
N SER A 28 -4.46 -29.64 19.82
CA SER A 28 -4.18 -29.00 18.53
C SER A 28 -3.62 -27.60 18.68
N CYS A 29 -2.85 -27.14 17.70
CA CYS A 29 -2.35 -25.76 17.67
C CYS A 29 -2.41 -25.18 16.25
N ALA A 30 -2.49 -23.85 16.18
CA ALA A 30 -2.41 -23.12 14.93
C ALA A 30 -0.96 -23.03 14.46
N LEU A 31 -0.75 -23.18 13.15
CA LEU A 31 0.55 -23.04 12.53
C LEU A 31 0.84 -21.57 12.23
N LYS A 32 2.10 -21.16 12.27
CA LYS A 32 2.52 -19.87 11.73
C LYS A 32 2.40 -19.79 10.20
N SER A 33 2.38 -20.93 9.53
CA SER A 33 2.06 -21.06 8.10
C SER A 33 0.54 -21.12 7.90
N GLY A 34 0.05 -20.59 6.77
CA GLY A 34 -1.38 -20.46 6.51
C GLY A 34 -1.72 -19.98 5.11
N THR A 35 -2.87 -19.33 4.99
CA THR A 35 -3.37 -18.72 3.76
C THR A 35 -3.38 -17.21 3.87
N TYR A 36 -2.74 -16.57 2.91
CA TYR A 36 -2.70 -15.12 2.72
C TYR A 36 -3.65 -14.71 1.61
N ILE A 37 -4.35 -13.59 1.82
CA ILE A 37 -5.24 -12.99 0.82
C ILE A 37 -4.91 -11.52 0.67
N ILE A 38 -4.65 -11.09 -0.56
CA ILE A 38 -4.73 -9.69 -0.96
C ILE A 38 -6.12 -9.45 -1.50
N ALA A 39 -6.89 -8.57 -0.85
CA ALA A 39 -8.28 -8.34 -1.22
C ALA A 39 -8.61 -6.85 -1.45
N LYS A 40 -9.56 -6.62 -2.36
CA LYS A 40 -10.13 -5.29 -2.67
C LYS A 40 -11.62 -5.40 -2.98
N LYS A 41 -12.41 -4.48 -2.44
CA LYS A 41 -13.85 -4.40 -2.71
C LYS A 41 -14.08 -3.75 -4.07
N ARG A 42 -14.98 -4.30 -4.87
CA ARG A 42 -15.40 -3.75 -6.17
C ARG A 42 -16.69 -2.96 -6.02
N LYS A 43 -17.03 -2.17 -7.04
CA LYS A 43 -18.31 -1.43 -7.09
C LYS A 43 -19.43 -2.25 -7.72
N ASN A 44 -19.09 -3.18 -8.62
CA ASN A 44 -20.03 -4.09 -9.27
C ASN A 44 -20.24 -5.35 -8.44
N LYS A 45 -21.01 -6.34 -8.95
CA LYS A 45 -21.27 -7.64 -8.30
C LYS A 45 -20.33 -8.77 -8.74
N ILE A 46 -19.22 -8.43 -9.40
CA ILE A 46 -18.30 -9.42 -9.95
C ILE A 46 -17.23 -9.77 -8.92
N VAL A 47 -17.01 -11.05 -8.67
CA VAL A 47 -15.89 -11.57 -7.89
C VAL A 47 -14.83 -12.11 -8.85
N ARG A 48 -13.57 -11.69 -8.67
CA ARG A 48 -12.41 -12.20 -9.40
C ARG A 48 -11.45 -12.81 -8.41
N VAL A 49 -11.06 -14.05 -8.67
CA VAL A 49 -10.23 -14.86 -7.77
C VAL A 49 -9.00 -15.34 -8.53
N TYR A 50 -7.83 -15.19 -7.92
CA TYR A 50 -6.57 -15.68 -8.45
C TYR A 50 -5.79 -16.41 -7.34
N SER A 51 -5.14 -17.53 -7.66
CA SER A 51 -4.29 -18.26 -6.70
C SER A 51 -2.88 -18.40 -7.25
N LEU A 52 -1.89 -17.93 -6.48
CA LEU A 52 -0.48 -18.12 -6.78
C LEU A 52 -0.07 -19.60 -6.74
N ASN A 53 -0.78 -20.43 -5.98
CA ASN A 53 -0.55 -21.87 -5.92
C ASN A 53 -1.14 -22.62 -7.13
N LYS A 54 -2.07 -22.01 -7.88
CA LYS A 54 -2.75 -22.60 -9.04
C LYS A 54 -2.74 -21.65 -10.25
N PRO A 55 -1.56 -21.21 -10.75
CA PRO A 55 -1.47 -20.19 -11.79
C PRO A 55 -2.08 -20.62 -13.13
N LYS A 56 -2.23 -21.93 -13.38
CA LYS A 56 -2.85 -22.48 -14.60
C LYS A 56 -4.35 -22.21 -14.71
N SER A 57 -5.06 -22.04 -13.59
CA SER A 57 -6.49 -21.70 -13.59
C SER A 57 -6.74 -20.27 -14.08
N GLY A 58 -5.71 -19.42 -14.15
CA GLY A 58 -5.89 -18.02 -14.51
C GLY A 58 -6.75 -17.29 -13.47
N VAL A 59 -7.35 -16.16 -13.88
CA VAL A 59 -8.30 -15.43 -13.03
C VAL A 59 -9.68 -16.04 -13.21
N CYS A 60 -10.20 -16.67 -12.17
CA CYS A 60 -11.57 -17.18 -12.14
C CYS A 60 -12.53 -16.02 -11.83
N VAL A 61 -13.66 -15.96 -12.52
CA VAL A 61 -14.61 -14.84 -12.42
C VAL A 61 -16.02 -15.38 -12.26
N PHE A 62 -16.77 -14.86 -11.28
CA PHE A 62 -18.18 -15.19 -11.09
C PHE A 62 -18.99 -13.99 -10.60
N ASN A 63 -20.31 -14.07 -10.71
CA ASN A 63 -21.23 -13.05 -10.23
C ASN A 63 -21.78 -13.43 -8.84
N LEU A 64 -21.92 -12.47 -7.93
CA LEU A 64 -22.51 -12.72 -6.60
C LEU A 64 -23.96 -13.21 -6.64
N ASN A 65 -24.68 -12.98 -7.74
CA ASN A 65 -26.02 -13.52 -7.93
C ASN A 65 -26.01 -15.00 -8.39
N GLU A 66 -24.86 -15.55 -8.75
CA GLU A 66 -24.68 -16.87 -9.37
C GLU A 66 -23.66 -17.70 -8.57
N LEU A 67 -24.04 -18.09 -7.35
CA LEU A 67 -23.19 -18.85 -6.42
C LEU A 67 -23.44 -20.36 -6.51
N HIS A 68 -23.58 -20.87 -7.73
CA HIS A 68 -23.72 -22.31 -7.98
C HIS A 68 -22.35 -23.00 -7.92
N GLU A 69 -22.32 -24.27 -7.51
CA GLU A 69 -21.13 -25.12 -7.64
C GLU A 69 -20.84 -25.33 -9.13
N ASP A 70 -19.59 -25.08 -9.52
CA ASP A 70 -19.13 -25.34 -10.88
C ASP A 70 -18.12 -26.49 -10.87
N SER A 71 -18.17 -27.35 -11.88
CA SER A 71 -17.21 -28.46 -12.06
C SER A 71 -15.86 -28.03 -12.62
N ILE A 72 -15.72 -26.76 -13.00
CA ILE A 72 -14.49 -26.15 -13.54
C ILE A 72 -13.88 -25.27 -12.44
N ASP A 73 -12.64 -25.59 -12.04
CA ASP A 73 -11.87 -24.93 -10.96
C ASP A 73 -12.45 -25.08 -9.54
N ASP A 74 -12.56 -26.33 -9.10
CA ASP A 74 -13.11 -26.81 -7.81
C ASP A 74 -12.75 -25.97 -6.57
N TRP A 75 -11.53 -25.46 -6.46
CA TRP A 75 -11.11 -24.66 -5.29
C TRP A 75 -11.87 -23.33 -5.13
N VAL A 76 -12.43 -22.77 -6.20
CA VAL A 76 -13.22 -21.53 -6.16
C VAL A 76 -14.56 -21.76 -5.44
N ASN A 77 -15.05 -23.00 -5.39
CA ASN A 77 -16.27 -23.35 -4.68
C ASN A 77 -16.16 -23.04 -3.18
N HIS A 78 -14.98 -23.15 -2.57
CA HIS A 78 -14.76 -22.70 -1.18
C HIS A 78 -15.05 -21.20 -0.98
N VAL A 79 -14.69 -20.34 -1.94
CA VAL A 79 -14.96 -18.90 -1.87
C VAL A 79 -16.47 -18.65 -1.97
N LYS A 80 -17.14 -19.32 -2.91
CA LYS A 80 -18.60 -19.24 -3.09
C LYS A 80 -19.35 -19.73 -1.85
N ALA A 81 -18.90 -20.85 -1.28
CA ALA A 81 -19.48 -21.46 -0.07
C ALA A 81 -19.42 -20.51 1.12
N VAL A 82 -18.27 -19.86 1.36
CA VAL A 82 -18.13 -18.85 2.42
C VAL A 82 -19.09 -17.68 2.19
N ILE A 83 -19.14 -17.11 0.97
CA ILE A 83 -20.06 -16.01 0.65
C ILE A 83 -21.52 -16.43 0.88
N LYS A 84 -21.89 -17.63 0.47
CA LYS A 84 -23.25 -18.17 0.63
C LYS A 84 -23.59 -18.36 2.12
N SER A 85 -22.66 -18.87 2.92
CA SER A 85 -22.87 -19.03 4.36
C SER A 85 -22.98 -17.69 5.10
N PHE A 86 -22.27 -16.64 4.66
CA PHE A 86 -22.48 -15.26 5.14
C PHE A 86 -23.91 -14.78 4.85
N ASN A 87 -24.36 -14.95 3.60
CA ASN A 87 -25.70 -14.54 3.18
C ASN A 87 -26.80 -15.31 3.94
N ASP A 88 -26.66 -16.62 4.08
CA ASP A 88 -27.60 -17.47 4.84
C ASP A 88 -27.67 -17.10 6.33
N SER A 89 -26.58 -16.52 6.87
CA SER A 89 -26.51 -16.02 8.25
C SER A 89 -27.00 -14.57 8.40
N GLY A 90 -27.57 -13.97 7.34
CA GLY A 90 -28.10 -12.60 7.34
C GLY A 90 -27.08 -11.49 7.06
N TYR A 91 -25.83 -11.85 6.74
CA TYR A 91 -24.73 -10.92 6.46
C TYR A 91 -24.47 -10.80 4.96
N GLU A 92 -25.28 -9.99 4.28
CA GLU A 92 -25.29 -9.94 2.82
C GLU A 92 -24.03 -9.30 2.20
N VAL A 93 -23.32 -10.08 1.38
CA VAL A 93 -22.18 -9.60 0.57
C VAL A 93 -22.69 -8.88 -0.69
N LYS A 94 -22.94 -7.57 -0.57
CA LYS A 94 -23.62 -6.76 -1.61
C LYS A 94 -22.77 -6.37 -2.84
N ASN A 95 -21.45 -6.40 -2.74
CA ASN A 95 -20.54 -5.97 -3.80
C ASN A 95 -19.46 -7.02 -4.06
N GLY A 96 -18.99 -7.08 -5.30
CA GLY A 96 -17.94 -7.97 -5.76
C GLY A 96 -16.58 -7.70 -5.10
N LEU A 97 -15.65 -8.62 -5.33
CA LEU A 97 -14.35 -8.66 -4.69
C LEU A 97 -13.25 -9.01 -5.70
N ASP A 98 -12.09 -8.41 -5.56
CA ASP A 98 -10.84 -8.95 -6.12
C ASP A 98 -10.10 -9.66 -4.99
N LEU A 99 -9.82 -10.95 -5.16
CA LEU A 99 -9.15 -11.79 -4.18
C LEU A 99 -7.96 -12.50 -4.81
N MET A 100 -6.77 -12.30 -4.26
CA MET A 100 -5.57 -13.01 -4.67
C MET A 100 -5.01 -13.81 -3.51
N TYR A 101 -4.89 -15.12 -3.68
CA TYR A 101 -4.52 -16.08 -2.66
C TYR A 101 -3.07 -16.55 -2.80
N TYR A 102 -2.44 -16.76 -1.64
CA TYR A 102 -1.19 -17.48 -1.50
C TYR A 102 -1.24 -18.34 -0.23
N GLY A 103 -1.01 -19.64 -0.34
CA GLY A 103 -0.89 -20.55 0.80
C GLY A 103 0.49 -21.17 0.88
N ASN A 104 1.09 -21.17 2.06
CA ASN A 104 2.32 -21.92 2.35
C ASN A 104 2.07 -23.19 3.18
N VAL A 105 0.80 -23.54 3.44
CA VAL A 105 0.38 -24.86 3.94
C VAL A 105 0.25 -25.85 2.77
N PHE A 106 0.81 -27.04 2.93
CA PHE A 106 0.78 -28.05 1.87
C PHE A 106 -0.62 -28.61 1.66
N VAL A 107 -1.07 -28.62 0.41
CA VAL A 107 -2.32 -29.28 0.04
C VAL A 107 -2.19 -30.78 0.26
N GLY A 108 -3.15 -31.37 0.97
CA GLY A 108 -3.21 -32.81 1.27
C GLY A 108 -2.27 -33.29 2.38
N SER A 109 -1.68 -32.38 3.18
CA SER A 109 -0.81 -32.77 4.31
C SER A 109 -1.54 -33.08 5.61
N GLY A 110 -2.87 -32.89 5.66
CA GLY A 110 -3.65 -32.99 6.90
C GLY A 110 -3.52 -31.77 7.83
N PHE A 111 -2.95 -30.65 7.35
CA PHE A 111 -2.77 -29.41 8.14
C PHE A 111 -3.87 -28.36 7.91
N SER A 112 -5.06 -28.82 7.52
CA SER A 112 -6.26 -28.00 7.34
C SER A 112 -6.08 -26.79 6.41
N SER A 113 -5.53 -27.04 5.21
CA SER A 113 -5.38 -26.01 4.18
C SER A 113 -6.72 -25.42 3.74
N SER A 114 -7.80 -26.21 3.76
CA SER A 114 -9.14 -25.77 3.37
C SER A 114 -9.76 -24.86 4.42
N GLU A 115 -9.65 -25.22 5.70
CA GLU A 115 -10.12 -24.43 6.83
C GLU A 115 -9.37 -23.10 6.91
N SER A 116 -8.05 -23.12 6.73
CA SER A 116 -7.22 -21.92 6.61
C SER A 116 -7.69 -21.01 5.47
N PHE A 117 -7.93 -21.58 4.29
CA PHE A 117 -8.39 -20.84 3.11
C PHE A 117 -9.77 -20.20 3.31
N GLN A 118 -10.72 -20.97 3.85
CA GLN A 118 -12.07 -20.47 4.14
C GLN A 118 -12.05 -19.40 5.23
N MET A 119 -11.29 -19.63 6.32
CA MET A 119 -11.17 -18.67 7.41
C MET A 119 -10.54 -17.35 6.96
N ALA A 120 -9.45 -17.41 6.16
CA ALA A 120 -8.86 -16.20 5.61
C ALA A 120 -9.87 -15.42 4.76
N THR A 121 -10.69 -16.13 3.98
CA THR A 121 -11.75 -15.54 3.14
C THR A 121 -12.83 -14.90 4.00
N ALA A 122 -13.32 -15.60 5.01
CA ALA A 122 -14.35 -15.12 5.92
C ALA A 122 -13.88 -13.90 6.72
N PHE A 123 -12.64 -13.92 7.19
CA PHE A 123 -12.03 -12.81 7.91
C PHE A 123 -11.87 -11.57 7.01
N ALA A 124 -11.44 -11.75 5.76
CA ALA A 124 -11.37 -10.68 4.77
C ALA A 124 -12.75 -10.06 4.48
N ILE A 125 -13.79 -10.89 4.28
CA ILE A 125 -15.17 -10.43 4.05
C ILE A 125 -15.68 -9.65 5.28
N ASN A 126 -15.50 -10.19 6.49
CA ASN A 126 -15.93 -9.55 7.73
C ASN A 126 -15.38 -8.13 7.88
N ASP A 127 -14.08 -7.94 7.64
CA ASP A 127 -13.42 -6.63 7.71
C ASP A 127 -13.86 -5.70 6.56
N MET A 128 -13.91 -6.19 5.31
CA MET A 128 -14.22 -5.36 4.13
C MET A 128 -15.68 -4.90 4.07
N PHE A 129 -16.59 -5.66 4.66
CA PHE A 129 -18.01 -5.30 4.78
C PHE A 129 -18.39 -4.73 6.14
N LYS A 130 -17.45 -4.74 7.10
CA LYS A 130 -17.64 -4.23 8.47
C LYS A 130 -18.83 -4.89 9.18
N PHE A 131 -18.93 -6.21 9.06
CA PHE A 131 -19.95 -6.96 9.80
C PHE A 131 -19.64 -7.05 11.30
N ASN A 132 -18.37 -6.85 11.70
CA ASN A 132 -17.89 -6.84 13.08
C ASN A 132 -18.18 -8.15 13.84
N LEU A 133 -18.10 -9.28 13.15
CA LEU A 133 -18.26 -10.60 13.75
C LEU A 133 -17.00 -11.02 14.50
N ASP A 134 -17.18 -11.71 15.63
CA ASP A 134 -16.08 -12.33 16.37
C ASP A 134 -15.54 -13.59 15.67
N LYS A 135 -14.35 -14.04 16.09
CA LYS A 135 -13.66 -15.17 15.46
C LYS A 135 -14.43 -16.49 15.60
N LEU A 136 -15.17 -16.68 16.68
CA LEU A 136 -16.01 -17.86 16.92
C LEU A 136 -17.18 -17.92 15.93
N THR A 137 -17.81 -16.78 15.67
CA THR A 137 -18.89 -16.67 14.68
C THR A 137 -18.35 -16.92 13.28
N LEU A 138 -17.15 -16.42 12.96
CA LEU A 138 -16.49 -16.73 11.69
C LEU A 138 -16.16 -18.22 11.54
N ALA A 139 -15.72 -18.90 12.61
CA ALA A 139 -15.50 -20.34 12.62
C ALA A 139 -16.78 -21.11 12.25
N LYS A 140 -17.91 -20.75 12.87
CA LYS A 140 -19.22 -21.33 12.57
C LYS A 140 -19.67 -21.05 11.14
N ILE A 141 -19.41 -19.86 10.61
CA ILE A 141 -19.72 -19.53 9.21
C ILE A 141 -18.90 -20.40 8.26
N CYS A 142 -17.61 -20.59 8.52
CA CYS A 142 -16.77 -21.44 7.66
C CYS A 142 -17.16 -22.91 7.79
N GLU A 143 -17.42 -23.39 8.99
CA GLU A 143 -17.94 -24.74 9.23
C GLU A 143 -19.24 -25.00 8.46
N ASN A 144 -20.19 -24.06 8.53
CA ASN A 144 -21.45 -24.16 7.78
C ASN A 144 -21.21 -24.12 6.27
N ALA A 145 -20.29 -23.27 5.80
CA ALA A 145 -19.90 -23.23 4.39
C ALA A 145 -19.38 -24.58 3.90
N GLN A 146 -18.52 -25.22 4.69
CA GLN A 146 -17.98 -26.55 4.39
C GLN A 146 -19.07 -27.62 4.41
N LYS A 147 -19.81 -27.75 5.53
CA LYS A 147 -20.83 -28.80 5.70
C LYS A 147 -21.96 -28.73 4.67
N LYS A 148 -22.41 -27.52 4.33
CA LYS A 148 -23.61 -27.34 3.51
C LYS A 148 -23.32 -27.32 2.00
N TYR A 149 -22.11 -26.96 1.58
CA TYR A 149 -21.81 -26.70 0.16
C TYR A 149 -20.52 -27.33 -0.35
N ILE A 150 -19.76 -28.06 0.47
CA ILE A 150 -18.51 -28.69 0.03
C ILE A 150 -18.48 -30.16 0.44
N ASP A 151 -18.44 -30.43 1.75
CA ASP A 151 -18.34 -31.78 2.32
C ASP A 151 -18.89 -31.79 3.75
N GLU A 152 -19.81 -32.70 4.03
CA GLU A 152 -20.44 -32.89 5.34
C GLU A 152 -19.45 -33.41 6.41
N ASN A 153 -18.30 -33.97 6.02
CA ASN A 153 -17.32 -34.63 6.91
C ASN A 153 -16.21 -33.72 7.49
N CYS A 154 -16.52 -32.48 7.86
CA CYS A 154 -15.55 -31.56 8.47
C CYS A 154 -15.51 -31.60 10.01
N SER A 155 -14.38 -31.19 10.60
CA SER A 155 -14.20 -31.08 12.05
C SER A 155 -14.45 -29.64 12.53
N THR A 156 -15.37 -29.46 13.48
CA THR A 156 -15.63 -28.16 14.12
C THR A 156 -14.39 -27.66 14.87
N VAL A 157 -13.65 -28.58 15.51
CA VAL A 157 -12.42 -28.27 16.27
C VAL A 157 -11.34 -27.69 15.36
N ASP A 158 -11.29 -28.09 14.08
CA ASP A 158 -10.32 -27.54 13.13
C ASP A 158 -10.57 -26.06 12.84
N TYR A 159 -11.83 -25.69 12.60
CA TYR A 159 -12.22 -24.29 12.44
C TYR A 159 -12.01 -23.48 13.71
N LEU A 160 -12.30 -24.06 14.89
CA LEU A 160 -12.05 -23.43 16.17
C LEU A 160 -10.56 -23.19 16.42
N THR A 161 -9.71 -24.18 16.16
CA THR A 161 -8.24 -24.07 16.30
C THR A 161 -7.68 -22.99 15.38
N VAL A 162 -8.07 -23.01 14.10
CA VAL A 162 -7.64 -22.00 13.12
C VAL A 162 -8.10 -20.61 13.52
N ALA A 163 -9.33 -20.46 14.02
CA ALA A 163 -9.89 -19.18 14.44
C ALA A 163 -9.27 -18.62 15.72
N MET A 164 -9.10 -19.47 16.73
CA MET A 164 -8.70 -19.07 18.08
C MET A 164 -7.20 -19.16 18.34
N GLY A 165 -6.42 -19.60 17.35
CA GLY A 165 -4.96 -19.74 17.45
C GLY A 165 -4.28 -18.60 18.22
N GLU A 166 -3.32 -18.97 19.06
CA GLU A 166 -2.50 -18.05 19.82
C GLU A 166 -1.04 -18.53 19.76
N SER A 167 -0.12 -17.59 19.60
CA SER A 167 1.31 -17.91 19.49
C SER A 167 1.78 -18.70 20.71
N ASN A 168 2.56 -19.76 20.46
CA ASN A 168 3.11 -20.68 21.48
C ASN A 168 2.08 -21.45 22.33
N LYS A 169 0.79 -21.50 21.93
CA LYS A 169 -0.24 -22.27 22.66
C LYS A 169 -0.85 -23.40 21.83
N ALA A 170 -1.04 -24.53 22.47
CA ALA A 170 -1.98 -25.56 22.05
C ALA A 170 -3.31 -25.43 22.81
N PHE A 171 -4.34 -26.04 22.25
CA PHE A 171 -5.67 -26.11 22.80
C PHE A 171 -6.03 -27.58 22.98
N LEU A 172 -6.31 -27.97 24.22
CA LEU A 172 -6.96 -29.22 24.55
C LEU A 172 -8.47 -29.01 24.41
N PHE A 173 -9.05 -29.49 23.32
CA PHE A 173 -10.47 -29.39 23.03
C PHE A 173 -11.21 -30.66 23.44
N ASP A 174 -12.34 -30.50 24.11
CA ASP A 174 -13.38 -31.53 24.20
C ASP A 174 -14.24 -31.46 22.92
N THR A 175 -14.26 -32.52 22.11
CA THR A 175 -14.98 -32.46 20.82
C THR A 175 -16.50 -32.63 20.98
N LYS A 176 -17.01 -32.96 22.17
CA LYS A 176 -18.43 -33.11 22.48
C LYS A 176 -19.03 -31.78 22.93
N THR A 177 -18.35 -31.06 23.82
CA THR A 177 -18.85 -29.77 24.36
C THR A 177 -18.26 -28.55 23.65
N TYR A 178 -17.12 -28.72 22.96
CA TYR A 178 -16.27 -27.65 22.44
C TYR A 178 -15.64 -26.75 23.52
N ASP A 179 -15.68 -27.19 24.78
CA ASP A 179 -14.88 -26.58 25.84
C ASP A 179 -13.39 -26.81 25.54
N TYR A 180 -12.56 -25.88 25.99
CA TYR A 180 -11.13 -25.98 25.76
C TYR A 180 -10.29 -25.47 26.92
N LYS A 181 -9.08 -26.01 27.01
CA LYS A 181 -8.00 -25.53 27.88
C LYS A 181 -6.80 -25.13 27.04
N GLU A 182 -6.26 -23.95 27.29
CA GLU A 182 -5.01 -23.49 26.70
C GLU A 182 -3.81 -24.15 27.40
N ILE A 183 -2.83 -24.59 26.62
CA ILE A 183 -1.60 -25.23 27.08
C ILE A 183 -0.42 -24.49 26.43
N ASP A 184 0.43 -23.86 27.23
CA ASP A 184 1.66 -23.25 26.74
C ASP A 184 2.64 -24.33 26.27
N ILE A 185 3.13 -24.22 25.04
CA ILE A 185 4.09 -25.16 24.47
C ILE A 185 5.49 -24.67 24.80
N ASN A 186 6.13 -25.31 25.78
CA ASN A 186 7.56 -25.21 26.02
C ASN A 186 8.22 -26.60 25.88
N LEU A 187 9.12 -26.74 24.90
CA LEU A 187 9.83 -27.99 24.63
C LEU A 187 11.34 -27.87 24.92
N ASN A 188 11.78 -26.80 25.59
CA ASN A 188 13.16 -26.60 26.03
C ASN A 188 14.20 -26.84 24.90
N GLU A 189 15.08 -27.83 25.04
CA GLU A 189 16.13 -28.16 24.04
C GLU A 189 15.60 -28.93 22.82
N PHE A 190 14.31 -29.24 22.78
CA PHE A 190 13.67 -29.98 21.70
C PHE A 190 12.85 -29.07 20.78
N CYS A 191 12.63 -29.57 19.57
CA CYS A 191 11.75 -28.98 18.58
C CYS A 191 10.90 -30.08 17.94
N VAL A 192 9.75 -29.70 17.37
CA VAL A 192 8.92 -30.63 16.61
C VAL A 192 9.21 -30.44 15.12
N LEU A 193 9.74 -31.49 14.49
CA LEU A 193 9.96 -31.56 13.05
C LEU A 193 8.84 -32.35 12.38
N ILE A 194 8.32 -31.78 11.30
CA ILE A 194 7.34 -32.38 10.42
C ILE A 194 8.08 -32.79 9.14
N ALA A 195 7.95 -34.04 8.71
CA ALA A 195 8.49 -34.52 7.44
C ALA A 195 7.35 -34.95 6.50
N ASP A 196 7.23 -34.30 5.34
CA ASP A 196 6.33 -34.68 4.24
C ASP A 196 7.13 -35.54 3.23
N VAL A 197 6.86 -36.84 3.20
CA VAL A 197 7.56 -37.80 2.34
C VAL A 197 7.02 -37.85 0.90
N LYS A 198 6.12 -36.91 0.54
CA LYS A 198 5.57 -36.73 -0.81
C LYS A 198 4.90 -37.95 -1.41
N LYS A 199 4.50 -38.92 -0.58
CA LYS A 199 3.71 -40.08 -1.00
C LYS A 199 2.42 -39.63 -1.71
N THR A 200 2.15 -40.19 -2.89
CA THR A 200 0.96 -39.89 -3.70
C THR A 200 -0.12 -40.96 -3.61
N ASP A 201 0.23 -42.18 -3.21
CA ASP A 201 -0.70 -43.29 -3.03
C ASP A 201 -1.34 -43.21 -1.62
N ILE A 202 -2.31 -42.31 -1.50
CA ILE A 202 -3.09 -42.10 -0.27
C ILE A 202 -4.46 -42.75 -0.49
N PRO A 203 -4.94 -43.61 0.44
CA PRO A 203 -6.25 -44.23 0.32
C PRO A 203 -7.37 -43.19 0.15
N ASP A 204 -8.40 -43.52 -0.63
CA ASP A 204 -9.56 -42.65 -0.77
C ASP A 204 -10.37 -42.55 0.55
N TYR A 205 -11.40 -41.70 0.55
CA TYR A 205 -12.21 -41.44 1.74
C TYR A 205 -12.90 -42.70 2.32
N SER A 206 -13.12 -43.75 1.52
CA SER A 206 -13.81 -44.97 1.95
C SER A 206 -13.08 -45.70 3.08
N PHE A 207 -11.75 -45.58 3.17
CA PHE A 207 -10.99 -46.17 4.26
C PHE A 207 -11.25 -45.49 5.61
N TYR A 208 -11.50 -44.18 5.61
CA TYR A 208 -11.88 -43.45 6.82
C TYR A 208 -13.30 -43.81 7.25
N ASP A 209 -14.21 -43.99 6.29
CA ASP A 209 -15.58 -44.37 6.57
C ASP A 209 -15.67 -45.77 7.19
N VAL A 210 -14.87 -46.73 6.70
CA VAL A 210 -14.76 -48.06 7.33
C VAL A 210 -14.32 -47.95 8.79
N ARG A 211 -13.32 -47.11 9.12
CA ARG A 211 -12.89 -46.93 10.51
C ARG A 211 -13.98 -46.30 11.38
N ASN A 212 -14.73 -45.34 10.84
CA ASN A 212 -15.85 -44.73 11.55
C ASN A 212 -16.96 -45.77 11.82
N ASP A 213 -17.29 -46.60 10.84
CA ASP A 213 -18.30 -47.66 10.96
C ASP A 213 -17.89 -48.75 11.98
N GLU A 214 -16.60 -49.11 12.00
CA GLU A 214 -16.05 -50.03 13.01
C GLU A 214 -16.17 -49.43 14.43
N CYS A 215 -15.86 -48.14 14.62
CA CYS A 215 -16.04 -47.44 15.89
C CYS A 215 -17.51 -47.34 16.31
N LEU A 216 -18.42 -47.01 15.38
CA LEU A 216 -19.86 -46.98 15.63
C LEU A 216 -20.39 -48.37 16.02
N SER A 217 -19.88 -49.42 15.39
CA SER A 217 -20.22 -50.80 15.74
C SER A 217 -19.75 -51.14 17.15
N ALA A 218 -18.55 -50.72 17.52
CA ALA A 218 -18.01 -50.92 18.87
C ALA A 218 -18.86 -50.19 19.93
N LEU A 219 -19.27 -48.95 19.65
CA LEU A 219 -20.15 -48.17 20.52
C LEU A 219 -21.50 -48.89 20.73
N LYS A 220 -22.13 -49.36 19.65
CA LYS A 220 -23.40 -50.11 19.71
C LYS A 220 -23.29 -51.39 20.53
N ILE A 221 -22.13 -52.05 20.52
CA ILE A 221 -21.89 -53.24 21.35
C ILE A 221 -21.85 -52.87 22.84
N LEU A 222 -21.10 -51.83 23.20
CA LEU A 222 -20.97 -51.36 24.58
C LEU A 222 -22.29 -50.80 25.13
N GLN A 223 -23.07 -50.11 24.29
CA GLN A 223 -24.40 -49.58 24.64
C GLN A 223 -25.44 -50.65 25.03
N LYS A 224 -25.17 -51.94 24.78
CA LYS A 224 -26.02 -53.04 25.29
C LYS A 224 -25.97 -53.17 26.81
N LYS A 225 -24.90 -52.69 27.45
CA LYS A 225 -24.69 -52.78 28.91
C LYS A 225 -24.38 -51.43 29.56
N LEU A 226 -23.77 -50.50 28.83
CA LEU A 226 -23.36 -49.19 29.33
C LEU A 226 -24.27 -48.08 28.79
N LYS A 227 -24.51 -47.05 29.60
CA LYS A 227 -25.27 -45.87 29.17
C LYS A 227 -24.30 -44.75 28.76
N VAL A 228 -23.79 -44.86 27.55
CA VAL A 228 -22.79 -43.95 26.97
C VAL A 228 -23.23 -43.44 25.60
N ASP A 229 -22.85 -42.22 25.24
CA ASP A 229 -23.23 -41.61 23.95
C ASP A 229 -22.14 -41.81 22.89
N CYS A 230 -20.89 -41.93 23.33
CA CYS A 230 -19.72 -42.08 22.46
C CYS A 230 -18.67 -43.01 23.09
N LEU A 231 -17.69 -43.46 22.30
CA LEU A 231 -16.67 -44.39 22.79
C LEU A 231 -15.80 -43.79 23.89
N CYS A 232 -15.51 -42.48 23.83
CA CYS A 232 -14.66 -41.82 24.81
C CYS A 232 -15.33 -41.58 26.17
N ASP A 233 -16.64 -41.84 26.30
CA ASP A 233 -17.34 -41.87 27.60
C ASP A 233 -16.97 -43.14 28.41
N VAL A 234 -16.34 -44.14 27.77
CA VAL A 234 -16.02 -45.45 28.38
C VAL A 234 -14.58 -45.45 28.89
N SER A 235 -14.39 -45.87 30.14
CA SER A 235 -13.06 -46.06 30.74
C SER A 235 -12.40 -47.36 30.29
N ASN A 236 -11.06 -47.44 30.37
CA ASN A 236 -10.33 -48.68 30.10
C ASN A 236 -10.80 -49.87 30.96
N LYS A 237 -11.18 -49.61 32.21
CA LYS A 237 -11.73 -50.63 33.11
C LYS A 237 -13.06 -51.18 32.61
N GLU A 238 -13.98 -50.29 32.22
CA GLU A 238 -15.27 -50.69 31.67
C GLU A 238 -15.14 -51.44 30.34
N LEU A 239 -14.17 -51.06 29.50
CA LEU A 239 -13.88 -51.79 28.26
C LEU A 239 -13.44 -53.24 28.55
N GLU A 240 -12.53 -53.44 29.51
CA GLU A 240 -12.07 -54.79 29.89
C GLU A 240 -13.18 -55.62 30.55
N GLU A 241 -13.98 -55.04 31.44
CA GLU A 241 -15.11 -55.71 32.07
C GLU A 241 -16.20 -56.14 31.05
N ASN A 242 -16.25 -55.48 29.90
CA ASN A 242 -17.20 -55.76 28.82
C ASN A 242 -16.57 -56.42 27.58
N LYS A 243 -15.31 -56.88 27.68
CA LYS A 243 -14.57 -57.48 26.57
C LYS A 243 -15.30 -58.66 25.91
N GLU A 244 -15.96 -59.49 26.71
CA GLU A 244 -16.73 -60.65 26.26
C GLU A 244 -17.92 -60.29 25.34
N LEU A 245 -18.35 -59.01 25.30
CA LEU A 245 -19.38 -58.55 24.36
C LEU A 245 -18.88 -58.49 22.90
N PHE A 246 -17.56 -58.48 22.70
CA PHE A 246 -16.96 -58.32 21.38
C PHE A 246 -16.59 -59.69 20.79
N HIS A 247 -17.45 -60.21 19.92
CA HIS A 247 -17.16 -61.43 19.16
C HIS A 247 -16.23 -61.20 17.96
N ASN A 248 -15.98 -59.93 17.60
CA ASN A 248 -15.04 -59.54 16.54
C ASN A 248 -13.87 -58.77 17.17
N GLU A 249 -12.69 -59.39 17.12
CA GLU A 249 -11.47 -58.82 17.68
C GLU A 249 -11.10 -57.46 17.06
N ILE A 250 -11.36 -57.27 15.76
CA ILE A 250 -11.06 -56.01 15.06
C ILE A 250 -11.83 -54.86 15.70
N ILE A 251 -13.13 -55.06 15.96
CA ILE A 251 -14.01 -54.04 16.53
C ILE A 251 -13.60 -53.70 17.97
N TYR A 252 -13.23 -54.71 18.76
CA TYR A 252 -12.68 -54.48 20.11
C TYR A 252 -11.39 -53.65 20.06
N ARG A 253 -10.47 -53.97 19.14
CA ARG A 253 -9.22 -53.20 18.99
C ARG A 253 -9.47 -51.74 18.58
N ARG A 254 -10.52 -51.45 17.78
CA ARG A 254 -10.91 -50.05 17.47
C ARG A 254 -11.39 -49.30 18.70
N ALA A 255 -12.27 -49.89 19.50
CA ALA A 255 -12.68 -49.29 20.77
C ALA A 255 -11.49 -49.07 21.70
N LYS A 256 -10.63 -50.08 21.83
CA LYS A 256 -9.41 -50.00 22.65
C LYS A 256 -8.50 -48.86 22.23
N TYR A 257 -8.26 -48.68 20.92
CA TYR A 257 -7.47 -47.56 20.43
C TYR A 257 -8.11 -46.22 20.81
N ILE A 258 -9.39 -46.01 20.51
CA ILE A 258 -10.09 -44.74 20.74
C ILE A 258 -10.08 -44.36 22.22
N ILE A 259 -10.42 -45.30 23.10
CA ILE A 259 -10.46 -45.08 24.55
C ILE A 259 -9.06 -44.74 25.09
N ASN A 260 -8.03 -45.48 24.69
CA ASN A 260 -6.67 -45.23 25.14
C ASN A 260 -6.07 -43.94 24.55
N GLU A 261 -6.36 -43.62 23.29
CA GLU A 261 -5.87 -42.40 22.67
C GLU A 261 -6.47 -41.15 23.35
N ASN A 262 -7.73 -41.21 23.80
CA ASN A 262 -8.35 -40.13 24.57
C ASN A 262 -7.63 -39.86 25.90
N GLU A 263 -7.21 -40.92 26.60
CA GLU A 263 -6.43 -40.79 27.83
C GLU A 263 -5.02 -40.24 27.54
N ARG A 264 -4.34 -40.74 26.51
CA ARG A 264 -3.03 -40.24 26.07
C ARG A 264 -3.05 -38.75 25.72
N VAL A 265 -4.14 -38.23 25.14
CA VAL A 265 -4.28 -36.80 24.84
C VAL A 265 -4.25 -35.96 26.12
N LYS A 266 -5.01 -36.35 27.14
CA LYS A 266 -5.06 -35.66 28.44
C LYS A 266 -3.70 -35.74 29.14
N GLU A 267 -3.04 -36.88 29.04
CA GLU A 267 -1.72 -37.11 29.62
C GLU A 267 -0.64 -36.26 28.95
N VAL A 268 -0.58 -36.21 27.62
CA VAL A 268 0.35 -35.34 26.88
C VAL A 268 0.11 -33.88 27.23
N ALA A 269 -1.14 -33.43 27.33
CA ALA A 269 -1.43 -32.06 27.77
C ALA A 269 -0.84 -31.78 29.17
N SER A 270 -0.97 -32.71 30.11
CA SER A 270 -0.38 -32.57 31.44
C SER A 270 1.15 -32.62 31.44
N LEU A 271 1.78 -33.42 30.57
CA LEU A 271 3.23 -33.55 30.48
C LEU A 271 3.88 -32.32 29.84
N ILE A 272 3.22 -31.69 28.86
CA ILE A 272 3.66 -30.41 28.29
C ILE A 272 3.69 -29.34 29.38
N GLU A 273 2.66 -29.25 30.22
CA GLU A 273 2.64 -28.30 31.35
C GLU A 273 3.74 -28.57 32.40
N LYS A 274 4.20 -29.81 32.51
CA LYS A 274 5.29 -30.22 33.41
C LYS A 274 6.67 -30.17 32.76
N GLU A 275 6.74 -29.84 31.48
CA GLU A 275 7.96 -29.88 30.65
C GLU A 275 8.64 -31.26 30.63
N ASP A 276 7.87 -32.34 30.75
CA ASP A 276 8.34 -33.73 30.79
C ASP A 276 8.43 -34.33 29.37
N VAL A 277 9.52 -34.02 28.68
CA VAL A 277 9.78 -34.46 27.31
C VAL A 277 9.90 -35.98 27.19
N ASP A 278 10.48 -36.65 28.18
CA ASP A 278 10.63 -38.11 28.18
C ASP A 278 9.27 -38.81 28.27
N GLY A 279 8.37 -38.30 29.11
CA GLY A 279 6.99 -38.76 29.16
C GLY A 279 6.25 -38.54 27.83
N ILE A 280 6.39 -37.35 27.22
CA ILE A 280 5.76 -37.05 25.91
C ILE A 280 6.26 -38.03 24.84
N SER A 281 7.56 -38.30 24.84
CA SER A 281 8.24 -39.22 23.93
C SER A 281 7.64 -40.63 24.00
N GLU A 282 7.49 -41.19 25.21
CA GLU A 282 6.93 -42.54 25.38
C GLU A 282 5.47 -42.59 24.89
N ILE A 283 4.66 -41.56 25.20
CA ILE A 283 3.27 -41.51 24.72
C ILE A 283 3.19 -41.36 23.20
N MET A 284 4.07 -40.59 22.56
CA MET A 284 4.11 -40.48 21.10
C MET A 284 4.37 -41.85 20.45
N LYS A 285 5.29 -42.63 21.02
CA LYS A 285 5.61 -43.98 20.58
C LYS A 285 4.44 -44.93 20.79
N GLU A 286 3.81 -44.90 21.96
CA GLU A 286 2.61 -45.72 22.25
C GLU A 286 1.43 -45.36 21.34
N SER A 287 1.19 -44.07 21.09
CA SER A 287 0.17 -43.58 20.17
C SER A 287 0.41 -44.12 18.76
N PHE A 288 1.65 -44.08 18.26
CA PHE A 288 1.99 -44.66 16.95
C PHE A 288 1.78 -46.18 16.90
N LEU A 289 2.29 -46.92 17.90
CA LEU A 289 2.14 -48.38 17.95
C LEU A 289 0.66 -48.78 18.04
N SER A 290 -0.14 -48.04 18.81
CA SER A 290 -1.59 -48.23 18.91
C SER A 290 -2.29 -47.92 17.58
N LEU A 291 -1.92 -46.84 16.90
CA LEU A 291 -2.43 -46.49 15.56
C LEU A 291 -2.12 -47.60 14.54
N LYS A 292 -0.90 -48.16 14.59
CA LYS A 292 -0.44 -49.23 13.70
C LYS A 292 -1.14 -50.57 13.98
N TYR A 293 -1.13 -51.05 15.22
CA TYR A 293 -1.56 -52.41 15.54
C TYR A 293 -3.02 -52.53 15.97
N GLU A 294 -3.52 -51.56 16.74
CA GLU A 294 -4.88 -51.57 17.28
C GLU A 294 -5.86 -50.89 16.32
N PHE A 295 -5.50 -49.73 15.76
CA PHE A 295 -6.35 -49.02 14.79
C PHE A 295 -6.11 -49.42 13.33
N ARG A 296 -4.93 -49.99 13.03
CA ARG A 296 -4.49 -50.31 11.66
C ARG A 296 -4.70 -49.13 10.73
N ALA A 297 -4.03 -48.01 11.01
CA ALA A 297 -4.04 -46.80 10.21
C ALA A 297 -2.62 -46.32 9.83
N SER A 298 -1.75 -47.28 9.52
CA SER A 298 -0.38 -47.07 9.00
C SER A 298 -0.15 -47.98 7.77
N ASP A 299 0.93 -47.72 7.04
CA ASP A 299 1.40 -48.52 5.91
C ASP A 299 2.91 -48.76 5.97
N ASP A 300 3.41 -49.66 5.12
CA ASP A 300 4.82 -50.09 5.14
C ASP A 300 5.80 -48.93 4.95
N LEU A 301 5.47 -47.97 4.08
CA LEU A 301 6.34 -46.82 3.84
C LEU A 301 6.42 -45.94 5.09
N MET A 302 5.27 -45.57 5.66
CA MET A 302 5.25 -44.72 6.86
C MET A 302 5.90 -45.43 8.06
N ASP A 303 5.74 -46.74 8.17
CA ASP A 303 6.42 -47.54 9.20
C ASP A 303 7.94 -47.51 9.05
N VAL A 304 8.46 -47.60 7.82
CA VAL A 304 9.91 -47.48 7.55
C VAL A 304 10.41 -46.07 7.89
N ILE A 305 9.65 -45.03 7.55
CA ILE A 305 10.03 -43.64 7.85
C ILE A 305 10.03 -43.37 9.35
N ILE A 306 9.03 -43.86 10.10
CA ILE A 306 9.00 -43.72 11.55
C ILE A 306 10.14 -44.49 12.19
N LYS A 307 10.45 -45.70 11.71
CA LYS A 307 11.61 -46.45 12.19
C LYS A 307 12.91 -45.68 11.96
N ALA A 308 13.11 -45.14 10.75
CA ALA A 308 14.28 -44.33 10.43
C ALA A 308 14.38 -43.07 11.31
N ALA A 309 13.26 -42.49 11.72
CA ALA A 309 13.27 -41.38 12.67
C ALA A 309 13.88 -41.79 14.01
N TYR A 310 13.49 -42.95 14.55
CA TYR A 310 14.06 -43.49 15.79
C TYR A 310 15.50 -44.02 15.65
N ASP A 311 16.02 -44.22 14.44
CA ASP A 311 17.42 -44.60 14.20
C ASP A 311 18.39 -43.40 14.36
N VAL A 312 17.87 -42.16 14.42
CA VAL A 312 18.66 -40.93 14.60
C VAL A 312 18.84 -40.61 16.07
N ASP A 313 20.10 -40.48 16.49
CA ASP A 313 20.48 -40.00 17.83
C ASP A 313 19.93 -38.59 18.07
N GLY A 314 19.14 -38.41 19.13
CA GLY A 314 18.42 -37.17 19.46
C GLY A 314 16.99 -37.05 18.93
N CYS A 315 16.45 -38.03 18.20
CA CYS A 315 15.01 -38.15 17.96
C CYS A 315 14.36 -38.99 19.07
N VAL A 316 13.66 -38.34 19.99
CA VAL A 316 13.09 -39.03 21.16
C VAL A 316 11.71 -39.62 20.85
N GLY A 317 10.87 -38.95 20.06
CA GLY A 317 9.52 -39.43 19.73
C GLY A 317 9.18 -39.17 18.27
N SER A 318 8.49 -40.11 17.62
CA SER A 318 8.00 -39.95 16.24
C SER A 318 6.70 -40.72 16.01
N LYS A 319 5.76 -40.09 15.30
CA LYS A 319 4.47 -40.66 14.90
C LYS A 319 3.96 -40.12 13.56
N ILE A 320 2.95 -40.79 13.00
CA ILE A 320 2.23 -40.29 11.82
C ILE A 320 1.35 -39.10 12.21
N SER A 321 1.30 -38.09 11.34
CA SER A 321 0.42 -36.93 11.49
C SER A 321 -0.97 -37.16 10.91
N GLY A 322 -1.98 -36.49 11.48
CA GLY A 322 -3.34 -36.49 10.96
C GLY A 322 -4.04 -37.84 11.14
N ARG A 323 -4.89 -38.21 10.18
CA ARG A 323 -5.79 -39.37 10.27
C ARG A 323 -5.13 -40.70 9.84
N GLY A 324 -3.80 -40.84 9.81
CA GLY A 324 -3.15 -42.10 9.38
C GLY A 324 -3.20 -42.33 7.86
N TYR A 325 -2.38 -43.27 7.35
CA TYR A 325 -2.09 -43.47 5.90
C TYR A 325 -1.65 -42.22 5.11
N GLY A 326 -1.41 -41.12 5.82
CA GLY A 326 -0.98 -39.85 5.27
C GLY A 326 0.50 -39.87 4.90
N ARG A 327 0.99 -38.74 4.41
CA ARG A 327 2.37 -38.57 3.94
C ARG A 327 3.26 -37.79 4.92
N CYS A 328 2.76 -37.43 6.09
CA CYS A 328 3.47 -36.58 7.05
C CYS A 328 3.76 -37.32 8.36
N THR A 329 4.95 -37.13 8.92
CA THR A 329 5.29 -37.52 10.30
C THR A 329 5.46 -36.29 11.19
N ILE A 330 5.33 -36.47 12.50
CA ILE A 330 5.65 -35.51 13.56
C ILE A 330 6.71 -36.17 14.43
N SER A 331 7.86 -35.51 14.59
CA SER A 331 8.98 -36.03 15.37
C SER A 331 9.49 -34.98 16.35
N LEU A 332 9.76 -35.39 17.59
CA LEU A 332 10.36 -34.59 18.64
C LEU A 332 11.87 -34.83 18.62
N VAL A 333 12.64 -33.80 18.29
CA VAL A 333 14.07 -33.89 17.99
C VAL A 333 14.84 -32.81 18.74
N GLU A 334 16.00 -33.16 19.28
CA GLU A 334 16.95 -32.19 19.86
C GLU A 334 17.35 -31.12 18.83
N LYS A 335 17.41 -29.86 19.26
CA LYS A 335 17.60 -28.71 18.38
C LYS A 335 18.91 -28.74 17.59
N ASP A 336 19.96 -29.31 18.15
CA ASP A 336 21.29 -29.46 17.53
C ASP A 336 21.39 -30.67 16.58
N LYS A 337 20.45 -31.62 16.67
CA LYS A 337 20.38 -32.82 15.81
C LYS A 337 19.47 -32.65 14.58
N LYS A 338 18.84 -31.49 14.41
CA LYS A 338 17.90 -31.19 13.30
C LYS A 338 18.45 -31.55 11.91
N ASP A 339 19.68 -31.16 11.61
CA ASP A 339 20.24 -31.33 10.27
C ASP A 339 20.61 -32.79 9.98
N GLU A 340 21.08 -33.51 11.00
CA GLU A 340 21.33 -34.96 10.93
C GLU A 340 20.02 -35.72 10.68
N PHE A 341 18.97 -35.40 11.45
CA PHE A 341 17.64 -35.95 11.27
C PHE A 341 17.09 -35.74 9.85
N LYS A 342 17.11 -34.49 9.37
CA LYS A 342 16.63 -34.16 8.01
C LYS A 342 17.41 -34.92 6.94
N LYS A 343 18.72 -35.01 7.08
CA LYS A 343 19.58 -35.73 6.12
C LYS A 343 19.24 -37.22 6.09
N HIS A 344 19.17 -37.87 7.25
CA HIS A 344 18.88 -39.30 7.35
C HIS A 344 17.50 -39.65 6.78
N ILE A 345 16.46 -38.92 7.18
CA ILE A 345 15.11 -39.12 6.66
C ILE A 345 15.03 -38.85 5.16
N SER A 346 15.77 -37.87 4.63
CA SER A 346 15.84 -37.62 3.19
C SER A 346 16.44 -38.80 2.44
N GLU A 347 17.52 -39.40 2.94
CA GLU A 347 18.18 -40.56 2.33
C GLU A 347 17.25 -41.78 2.31
N VAL A 348 16.58 -42.08 3.43
CA VAL A 348 15.62 -43.19 3.52
C VAL A 348 14.41 -42.93 2.63
N CYS A 349 13.81 -41.74 2.68
CA CYS A 349 12.68 -41.37 1.83
C CYS A 349 13.04 -41.50 0.34
N LYS A 350 14.22 -41.01 -0.06
CA LYS A 350 14.68 -41.07 -1.44
C LYS A 350 14.86 -42.51 -1.92
N LYS A 351 15.39 -43.37 -1.05
CA LYS A 351 15.58 -44.80 -1.31
C LYS A 351 14.26 -45.53 -1.49
N GLU A 352 13.28 -45.29 -0.61
CA GLU A 352 12.00 -46.02 -0.62
C GLU A 352 11.00 -45.49 -1.66
N THR A 353 11.03 -44.19 -1.97
CA THR A 353 10.00 -43.54 -2.82
C THR A 353 10.53 -42.93 -4.11
N GLY A 354 11.85 -42.68 -4.22
CA GLY A 354 12.44 -41.88 -5.29
C GLY A 354 12.21 -40.36 -5.17
N LEU A 355 11.46 -39.91 -4.16
CA LEU A 355 11.12 -38.51 -3.93
C LEU A 355 11.91 -37.92 -2.75
N ASP A 356 12.14 -36.61 -2.80
CA ASP A 356 12.81 -35.88 -1.73
C ASP A 356 11.78 -35.46 -0.68
N ALA A 357 12.05 -35.79 0.60
CA ALA A 357 11.23 -35.35 1.72
C ALA A 357 11.34 -33.84 1.92
N GLU A 358 10.25 -33.19 2.32
CA GLU A 358 10.24 -31.79 2.74
C GLU A 358 10.05 -31.69 4.26
N PHE A 359 10.76 -30.76 4.90
CA PHE A 359 10.77 -30.63 6.35
C PHE A 359 10.31 -29.25 6.81
N PHE A 360 9.56 -29.23 7.91
CA PHE A 360 9.09 -28.01 8.57
C PHE A 360 9.30 -28.13 10.07
N GLU A 361 9.79 -27.07 10.69
CA GLU A 361 9.75 -26.96 12.15
C GLU A 361 8.38 -26.42 12.54
N LEU A 362 7.77 -27.03 13.55
CA LEU A 362 6.50 -26.57 14.08
C LEU A 362 6.71 -25.21 14.76
N GLU A 363 6.26 -24.15 14.08
CA GLU A 363 6.11 -22.83 14.68
C GLU A 363 4.63 -22.59 14.98
N VAL A 364 4.31 -22.40 16.26
CA VAL A 364 2.94 -22.20 16.73
C VAL A 364 2.55 -20.73 16.58
N GLY A 365 1.56 -20.47 15.72
CA GLY A 365 1.15 -19.13 15.31
C GLY A 365 -0.17 -18.66 15.93
N GLY A 366 -0.45 -17.36 15.76
CA GLY A 366 -1.75 -16.78 16.10
C GLY A 366 -2.84 -17.07 15.06
N GLY A 367 -4.08 -16.76 15.42
CA GLY A 367 -5.27 -16.90 14.59
C GLY A 367 -5.36 -15.88 13.45
N PRO A 368 -6.53 -15.74 12.82
CA PRO A 368 -6.71 -14.90 11.65
C PRO A 368 -6.48 -13.44 12.01
N SER A 369 -5.80 -12.74 11.10
CA SER A 369 -5.38 -11.35 11.31
C SER A 369 -5.35 -10.56 10.01
N LYS A 370 -5.49 -9.25 10.17
CA LYS A 370 -5.28 -8.30 9.08
C LYS A 370 -3.85 -7.82 9.18
N LEU A 371 -3.08 -8.04 8.12
CA LEU A 371 -1.67 -7.68 8.09
C LEU A 371 -1.53 -6.25 7.57
N SER A 372 -0.69 -5.48 8.24
CA SER A 372 -0.01 -4.35 7.61
C SER A 372 0.88 -4.90 6.49
N ILE A 373 1.10 -4.08 5.47
CA ILE A 373 1.96 -4.46 4.36
C ILE A 373 3.38 -4.75 4.89
N ASP A 374 3.84 -4.04 5.93
CA ASP A 374 5.14 -4.24 6.60
C ASP A 374 5.27 -5.61 7.30
N GLU A 375 4.20 -6.13 7.92
CA GLU A 375 4.16 -7.47 8.53
C GLU A 375 4.21 -8.62 7.52
N CYS A 376 4.02 -8.34 6.22
CA CYS A 376 4.17 -9.36 5.18
C CYS A 376 5.64 -9.70 4.89
N SER A 377 6.60 -8.93 5.42
CA SER A 377 8.04 -9.09 5.13
C SER A 377 8.62 -10.43 5.58
N ASP A 378 8.13 -11.01 6.67
CA ASP A 378 8.58 -12.32 7.18
C ASP A 378 8.07 -13.51 6.35
N VAL A 379 6.99 -13.29 5.58
CA VAL A 379 6.27 -14.29 4.78
C VAL A 379 6.80 -14.41 3.36
N ILE A 380 7.64 -13.46 2.92
CA ILE A 380 8.21 -13.47 1.57
C ILE A 380 9.19 -14.65 1.48
N ASP A 381 8.67 -15.76 0.98
CA ASP A 381 9.45 -16.91 0.56
C ASP A 381 9.84 -16.79 -0.92
N GLU A 382 10.64 -17.74 -1.38
CA GLU A 382 11.15 -17.77 -2.74
C GLU A 382 10.04 -17.75 -3.80
N ARG A 383 8.87 -18.32 -3.53
CA ARG A 383 7.76 -18.35 -4.49
C ARG A 383 7.16 -16.97 -4.68
N MET A 384 7.01 -16.20 -3.59
CA MET A 384 6.46 -14.85 -3.67
C MET A 384 7.41 -13.89 -4.40
N ILE A 385 8.72 -13.98 -4.17
CA ILE A 385 9.69 -13.16 -4.92
C ILE A 385 9.76 -13.57 -6.39
N TYR A 386 9.72 -14.87 -6.72
CA TYR A 386 9.66 -15.30 -8.13
C TYR A 386 8.43 -14.75 -8.83
N TRP A 387 7.26 -14.79 -8.18
CA TRP A 387 6.05 -14.17 -8.72
C TRP A 387 6.21 -12.67 -8.92
N ALA A 388 6.74 -11.94 -7.93
CA ALA A 388 6.90 -10.49 -8.02
C ALA A 388 7.83 -10.09 -9.17
N VAL A 389 8.98 -10.75 -9.30
CA VAL A 389 9.93 -10.54 -10.41
C VAL A 389 9.27 -10.88 -11.76
N THR A 390 8.63 -12.05 -11.88
CA THR A 390 7.92 -12.45 -13.11
C THR A 390 6.88 -11.40 -13.53
N THR A 391 6.12 -10.92 -12.55
CA THR A 391 4.99 -10.03 -12.76
C THR A 391 5.46 -8.61 -13.07
N LEU A 392 6.56 -8.16 -12.47
CA LEU A 392 7.21 -6.88 -12.78
C LEU A 392 7.77 -6.86 -14.21
N VAL A 393 8.42 -7.94 -14.66
CA VAL A 393 8.86 -8.05 -16.06
C VAL A 393 7.64 -8.10 -17.00
N GLY A 394 6.57 -8.80 -16.62
CA GLY A 394 5.31 -8.82 -17.36
C GLY A 394 4.67 -7.44 -17.47
N TYR A 395 4.74 -6.64 -16.41
CA TYR A 395 4.33 -5.24 -16.39
C TYR A 395 5.15 -4.43 -17.41
N ALA A 396 6.47 -4.54 -17.41
CA ALA A 396 7.35 -3.83 -18.33
C ALA A 396 7.03 -4.12 -19.81
N VAL A 397 6.75 -5.39 -20.14
CA VAL A 397 6.31 -5.80 -21.49
C VAL A 397 4.96 -5.18 -21.85
N SER A 398 3.99 -5.25 -20.93
CA SER A 398 2.65 -4.70 -21.15
C SER A 398 2.67 -3.18 -21.40
N ARG A 399 3.54 -2.48 -20.68
CA ARG A 399 3.72 -1.03 -20.78
C ARG A 399 4.67 -0.61 -21.91
N LYS A 400 5.19 -1.56 -22.68
CA LYS A 400 6.17 -1.33 -23.76
C LYS A 400 7.41 -0.56 -23.28
N LEU A 401 7.82 -0.82 -22.03
CA LEU A 401 9.11 -0.37 -21.51
C LEU A 401 10.23 -1.27 -22.06
N ILE A 402 9.93 -2.54 -22.30
CA ILE A 402 10.81 -3.51 -22.97
C ILE A 402 10.03 -4.31 -24.02
N TRP A 403 10.75 -4.95 -24.94
CA TRP A 403 10.16 -5.86 -25.92
C TRP A 403 10.26 -7.32 -25.46
N ARG A 404 9.62 -8.23 -26.21
CA ARG A 404 9.57 -9.65 -25.81
C ARG A 404 10.96 -10.28 -25.85
N GLU A 405 11.79 -9.81 -26.76
CA GLU A 405 13.17 -10.21 -26.99
C GLU A 405 14.01 -9.96 -25.72
N ASP A 406 13.71 -8.88 -24.99
CA ASP A 406 14.46 -8.44 -23.81
C ASP A 406 14.08 -9.17 -22.51
N ILE A 407 13.01 -9.98 -22.52
CA ILE A 407 12.46 -10.61 -21.29
C ILE A 407 13.55 -11.35 -20.50
N ASN A 408 14.36 -12.19 -21.18
CA ASN A 408 15.38 -12.99 -20.50
C ASN A 408 16.52 -12.11 -19.98
N TYR A 409 16.90 -11.08 -20.73
CA TYR A 409 17.95 -10.15 -20.33
C TYR A 409 17.56 -9.38 -19.06
N VAL A 410 16.36 -8.81 -19.04
CA VAL A 410 15.83 -8.07 -17.89
C VAL A 410 15.63 -8.98 -16.69
N LEU A 411 15.04 -10.15 -16.90
CA LEU A 411 14.82 -11.13 -15.84
C LEU A 411 16.14 -11.51 -15.16
N ASN A 412 17.15 -11.92 -15.95
CA ASN A 412 18.45 -12.31 -15.40
C ASN A 412 19.14 -11.16 -14.67
N THR A 413 18.99 -9.93 -15.16
CA THR A 413 19.56 -8.75 -14.49
C THR A 413 18.90 -8.53 -13.13
N ILE A 414 17.56 -8.60 -13.04
CA ILE A 414 16.85 -8.47 -11.75
C ILE A 414 17.25 -9.61 -10.79
N LEU A 415 17.34 -10.85 -11.27
CA LEU A 415 17.74 -11.99 -10.43
C LEU A 415 19.15 -11.81 -9.86
N HIS A 416 20.09 -11.31 -10.67
CA HIS A 416 21.44 -11.00 -10.23
C HIS A 416 21.46 -9.92 -9.13
N GLU A 417 20.73 -8.82 -9.33
CA GLU A 417 20.60 -7.73 -8.35
C GLU A 417 19.95 -8.20 -7.03
N LEU A 418 19.12 -9.24 -7.09
CA LEU A 418 18.48 -9.86 -5.93
C LEU A 418 19.29 -11.03 -5.32
N GLY A 419 20.43 -11.39 -5.90
CA GLY A 419 21.23 -12.53 -5.43
C GLY A 419 20.49 -13.88 -5.52
N ILE A 420 19.60 -14.04 -6.51
CA ILE A 420 18.82 -15.27 -6.73
C ILE A 420 19.56 -16.16 -7.74
N GLU A 421 20.06 -17.31 -7.27
CA GLU A 421 20.79 -18.28 -8.10
C GLU A 421 19.87 -19.30 -8.78
N GLU A 422 18.79 -19.72 -8.10
CA GLU A 422 17.77 -20.62 -8.64
C GLU A 422 16.48 -19.83 -8.89
N TYR A 423 15.93 -19.88 -10.11
CA TYR A 423 14.66 -19.24 -10.44
C TYR A 423 13.72 -20.21 -11.16
N LYS A 424 12.55 -20.45 -10.56
CA LYS A 424 11.56 -21.43 -11.05
C LYS A 424 10.49 -20.83 -11.96
N GLY A 425 10.46 -19.52 -12.15
CA GLY A 425 9.51 -18.87 -13.06
C GLY A 425 9.84 -19.14 -14.52
N LYS A 426 8.83 -19.19 -15.39
CA LYS A 426 9.02 -19.47 -16.82
C LYS A 426 8.70 -18.24 -17.66
N ARG A 427 9.35 -18.11 -18.82
CA ARG A 427 9.07 -17.04 -19.80
C ARG A 427 7.59 -16.92 -20.16
N LYS A 428 6.87 -18.05 -20.23
CA LYS A 428 5.41 -18.06 -20.47
C LYS A 428 4.62 -17.37 -19.35
N ASP A 429 5.11 -17.40 -18.12
CA ASP A 429 4.46 -16.80 -16.95
C ASP A 429 4.58 -15.28 -17.02
N VAL A 430 5.72 -14.75 -17.51
CA VAL A 430 5.90 -13.32 -17.84
C VAL A 430 4.90 -12.89 -18.92
N ILE A 431 4.74 -13.68 -19.98
CA ILE A 431 3.78 -13.38 -21.07
C ILE A 431 2.35 -13.37 -20.51
N ASN A 432 1.99 -14.35 -19.68
CA ASN A 432 0.67 -14.39 -19.05
C ASN A 432 0.45 -13.20 -18.11
N ALA A 433 1.44 -12.84 -17.29
CA ALA A 433 1.38 -11.65 -16.44
C ALA A 433 1.18 -10.38 -17.28
N SER A 434 1.87 -10.24 -18.41
CA SER A 434 1.72 -9.07 -19.30
C SER A 434 0.32 -8.91 -19.87
N ARG A 435 -0.36 -10.03 -20.18
CA ARG A 435 -1.76 -10.05 -20.65
C ARG A 435 -2.72 -9.67 -19.54
N ASN A 436 -2.44 -10.13 -18.32
CA ASN A 436 -3.27 -9.84 -17.16
C ASN A 436 -3.25 -8.36 -16.74
N MET A 437 -2.28 -7.55 -17.19
CA MET A 437 -2.23 -6.11 -16.87
C MET A 437 -3.42 -5.32 -17.45
N SER A 438 -4.13 -5.83 -18.46
CA SER A 438 -5.35 -5.17 -18.97
C SER A 438 -6.53 -5.23 -17.99
N ILE A 439 -6.38 -5.94 -16.85
CA ILE A 439 -7.39 -6.07 -15.81
C ILE A 439 -7.59 -4.80 -14.97
N PHE A 440 -6.60 -3.90 -15.00
CA PHE A 440 -6.63 -2.65 -14.25
C PHE A 440 -7.48 -1.60 -14.98
N GLU A 441 -8.62 -1.24 -14.38
CA GLU A 441 -9.60 -0.31 -14.95
C GLU A 441 -9.17 1.16 -14.80
N SER A 442 -8.13 1.44 -14.00
CA SER A 442 -7.67 2.82 -13.74
C SER A 442 -6.16 2.90 -13.53
N ASP A 443 -5.59 4.07 -13.87
CA ASP A 443 -4.19 4.41 -13.59
C ASP A 443 -3.83 4.32 -12.10
N TYR A 444 -4.82 4.57 -11.22
CA TYR A 444 -4.69 4.41 -9.77
C TYR A 444 -4.40 2.96 -9.39
N ASP A 445 -5.22 2.04 -9.88
CA ASP A 445 -5.13 0.63 -9.51
C ASP A 445 -3.82 0.02 -10.01
N LEU A 446 -3.41 0.39 -11.22
CA LEU A 446 -2.14 -0.02 -11.79
C LEU A 446 -0.95 0.52 -10.98
N GLY A 447 -0.99 1.79 -10.60
CA GLY A 447 0.04 2.41 -9.76
C GLY A 447 0.15 1.75 -8.38
N SER A 448 -0.99 1.51 -7.72
CA SER A 448 -1.04 0.81 -6.43
C SER A 448 -0.50 -0.61 -6.53
N PHE A 449 -0.79 -1.31 -7.62
CA PHE A 449 -0.27 -2.64 -7.88
C PHE A 449 1.26 -2.65 -8.05
N LEU A 450 1.81 -1.75 -8.87
CA LEU A 450 3.25 -1.63 -9.06
C LEU A 450 3.97 -1.32 -7.74
N THR A 451 3.45 -0.39 -6.94
CA THR A 451 4.01 -0.08 -5.61
C THR A 451 4.08 -1.31 -4.72
N LYS A 452 3.14 -2.24 -4.83
CA LYS A 452 3.15 -3.47 -4.04
C LYS A 452 4.09 -4.54 -4.58
N LEU A 453 4.23 -4.65 -5.90
CA LEU A 453 5.23 -5.54 -6.48
C LEU A 453 6.63 -5.14 -6.03
N LEU A 454 6.91 -3.84 -6.13
CA LEU A 454 8.17 -3.27 -5.66
C LEU A 454 8.34 -3.46 -4.15
N PHE A 455 7.29 -3.28 -3.35
CA PHE A 455 7.33 -3.59 -1.93
C PHE A 455 7.77 -5.04 -1.65
N VAL A 456 7.26 -6.04 -2.36
CA VAL A 456 7.70 -7.44 -2.18
C VAL A 456 9.19 -7.59 -2.48
N ILE A 457 9.66 -6.95 -3.55
CA ILE A 457 11.07 -6.97 -3.97
C ILE A 457 11.97 -6.27 -2.93
N ASP A 458 11.58 -5.09 -2.46
CA ASP A 458 12.29 -4.31 -1.45
C ASP A 458 12.47 -5.08 -0.14
N ASN A 459 11.41 -5.74 0.34
CA ASN A 459 11.49 -6.48 1.60
C ASN A 459 12.31 -7.75 1.46
N TYR A 460 12.24 -8.43 0.31
CA TYR A 460 13.18 -9.51 0.01
C TYR A 460 14.63 -9.00 0.03
N ALA A 461 14.89 -7.86 -0.61
CA ALA A 461 16.22 -7.25 -0.65
C ALA A 461 16.70 -6.81 0.75
N CYS A 462 15.82 -6.30 1.61
CA CYS A 462 16.14 -6.04 3.02
C CYS A 462 16.50 -7.35 3.76
N LYS A 463 15.69 -8.40 3.61
CA LYS A 463 15.89 -9.71 4.27
C LYS A 463 17.20 -10.37 3.86
N LYS A 464 17.62 -10.21 2.61
CA LYS A 464 18.91 -10.69 2.09
C LYS A 464 20.09 -9.76 2.36
N GLY A 465 19.88 -8.63 3.04
CA GLY A 465 20.93 -7.65 3.35
C GLY A 465 21.43 -6.85 2.14
N ILE A 466 20.73 -6.91 1.01
CA ILE A 466 21.02 -6.13 -0.21
C ILE A 466 20.72 -4.66 0.06
N ILE A 467 19.56 -4.39 0.64
CA ILE A 467 19.27 -3.10 1.27
C ILE A 467 19.75 -3.21 2.72
N LYS A 468 20.80 -2.47 3.05
CA LYS A 468 21.47 -2.55 4.37
C LYS A 468 20.54 -2.25 5.54
N GLU A 469 19.56 -1.36 5.35
CA GLU A 469 18.61 -0.96 6.38
C GLU A 469 17.20 -0.76 5.81
N ASN A 470 16.20 -1.18 6.58
CA ASN A 470 14.80 -1.05 6.20
C ASN A 470 14.28 0.38 6.46
N THR A 471 14.71 1.33 5.64
CA THR A 471 14.20 2.71 5.62
C THR A 471 13.50 3.04 4.32
N VAL A 472 12.54 3.98 4.37
CA VAL A 472 11.79 4.43 3.19
C VAL A 472 12.74 5.05 2.16
N GLY A 473 13.74 5.83 2.61
CA GLY A 473 14.72 6.45 1.72
C GLY A 473 15.52 5.43 0.92
N LEU A 474 16.05 4.38 1.56
CA LEU A 474 16.87 3.37 0.88
C LEU A 474 16.04 2.48 -0.06
N LYS A 475 14.83 2.11 0.36
CA LYS A 475 13.86 1.44 -0.52
C LYS A 475 13.54 2.27 -1.75
N ASP A 476 13.37 3.59 -1.59
CA ASP A 476 13.13 4.48 -2.73
C ASP A 476 14.29 4.54 -3.74
N LEU A 477 15.54 4.42 -3.28
CA LEU A 477 16.71 4.31 -4.16
C LEU A 477 16.68 2.98 -4.93
N PHE A 478 16.45 1.88 -4.21
CA PHE A 478 16.41 0.54 -4.78
C PHE A 478 15.26 0.35 -5.79
N ASP A 479 14.06 0.84 -5.46
CA ASP A 479 12.91 0.98 -6.36
C ASP A 479 13.33 1.58 -7.72
N SER A 480 14.02 2.72 -7.67
CA SER A 480 14.41 3.45 -8.88
C SER A 480 15.42 2.65 -9.71
N HIS A 481 16.31 1.92 -9.05
CA HIS A 481 17.30 1.04 -9.67
C HIS A 481 16.66 -0.18 -10.33
N ILE A 482 15.79 -0.89 -9.61
CA ILE A 482 15.04 -2.04 -10.16
C ILE A 482 14.21 -1.60 -11.38
N MET A 483 13.53 -0.45 -11.30
CA MET A 483 12.80 0.11 -12.43
C MET A 483 13.71 0.56 -13.58
N ASN A 484 14.96 0.95 -13.32
CA ASN A 484 15.89 1.34 -14.37
C ASN A 484 16.29 0.16 -15.28
N ILE A 485 16.37 -1.06 -14.74
CA ILE A 485 16.70 -2.28 -15.51
C ILE A 485 15.75 -2.47 -16.69
N MET A 486 14.48 -2.08 -16.52
CA MET A 486 13.45 -2.17 -17.55
C MET A 486 13.16 -0.82 -18.24
N THR A 487 13.91 0.24 -17.96
CA THR A 487 13.72 1.56 -18.56
C THR A 487 14.61 1.73 -19.79
N PRO A 488 14.05 2.03 -20.98
CA PRO A 488 14.81 2.29 -22.21
C PRO A 488 15.94 3.30 -22.03
N ARG A 489 16.99 3.19 -22.85
CA ARG A 489 18.13 4.13 -22.79
C ARG A 489 17.70 5.55 -23.19
N PRO A 490 18.34 6.62 -22.66
CA PRO A 490 18.01 8.00 -23.00
C PRO A 490 17.92 8.28 -24.52
N SER A 491 18.82 7.68 -25.31
CA SER A 491 18.82 7.81 -26.78
C SER A 491 17.56 7.26 -27.44
N GLU A 492 17.00 6.17 -26.93
CA GLU A 492 15.79 5.55 -27.48
C GLU A 492 14.55 6.38 -27.12
N VAL A 493 14.49 6.86 -25.87
CA VAL A 493 13.42 7.74 -25.40
C VAL A 493 13.40 9.03 -26.23
N ASN A 494 14.56 9.66 -26.45
CA ASN A 494 14.67 10.87 -27.27
C ASN A 494 14.30 10.63 -28.74
N LYS A 495 14.74 9.52 -29.35
CA LYS A 495 14.36 9.16 -30.73
C LYS A 495 12.85 8.99 -30.88
N ARG A 496 12.22 8.30 -29.93
CA ARG A 496 10.77 8.10 -29.93
C ARG A 496 10.00 9.40 -29.70
N PHE A 497 10.45 10.23 -28.76
CA PHE A 497 9.86 11.56 -28.55
C PHE A 497 9.91 12.39 -29.83
N LYS A 498 11.09 12.48 -30.48
CA LYS A 498 11.27 13.26 -31.71
C LYS A 498 10.39 12.73 -32.84
N TYR A 499 10.28 11.42 -33.00
CA TYR A 499 9.37 10.82 -33.97
C TYR A 499 7.92 11.26 -33.74
N LEU A 500 7.41 11.08 -32.52
CA LEU A 500 6.04 11.48 -32.17
C LEU A 500 5.84 12.99 -32.31
N TYR A 501 6.85 13.79 -31.94
CA TYR A 501 6.81 15.25 -32.03
C TYR A 501 6.61 15.75 -33.46
N HIS A 502 7.20 15.07 -34.45
CA HIS A 502 6.99 15.38 -35.86
C HIS A 502 5.62 14.94 -36.39
N VAL A 503 4.97 13.98 -35.75
CA VAL A 503 3.60 13.56 -36.07
C VAL A 503 2.61 14.55 -35.44
N ASP A 504 2.64 14.67 -34.12
CA ASP A 504 1.85 15.60 -33.33
C ASP A 504 2.55 15.93 -32.00
N LYS A 505 2.65 17.22 -31.70
CA LYS A 505 3.35 17.70 -30.51
C LYS A 505 2.68 17.25 -29.21
N ARG A 506 1.35 17.09 -29.19
CA ARG A 506 0.60 16.61 -28.01
C ARG A 506 0.81 15.12 -27.82
N GLU A 507 0.78 14.33 -28.89
CA GLU A 507 1.06 12.89 -28.81
C GLU A 507 2.44 12.61 -28.21
N ALA A 508 3.45 13.40 -28.54
CA ALA A 508 4.78 13.29 -27.96
C ALA A 508 4.78 13.53 -26.43
N THR A 509 4.11 14.58 -25.97
CA THR A 509 4.01 14.90 -24.53
C THR A 509 3.14 13.89 -23.78
N ASP A 510 2.01 13.47 -24.36
CA ASP A 510 1.11 12.48 -23.77
C ASP A 510 1.82 11.14 -23.56
N TRP A 511 2.60 10.72 -24.58
CA TRP A 511 3.44 9.54 -24.48
C TRP A 511 4.52 9.71 -23.41
N PHE A 512 5.28 10.80 -23.41
CA PHE A 512 6.38 10.99 -22.47
C PHE A 512 5.90 11.10 -21.02
N TYR A 513 4.74 11.70 -20.80
CA TYR A 513 4.11 11.76 -19.48
C TYR A 513 3.64 10.38 -19.04
N THR A 514 3.02 9.62 -19.93
CA THR A 514 2.63 8.22 -19.66
C THR A 514 3.85 7.35 -19.37
N PHE A 515 4.93 7.50 -20.14
CA PHE A 515 6.22 6.86 -19.94
C PHE A 515 6.80 7.17 -18.56
N SER A 516 6.89 8.45 -18.19
CA SER A 516 7.41 8.90 -16.88
C SER A 516 6.61 8.34 -15.71
N LYS A 517 5.31 8.12 -15.91
CA LYS A 517 4.46 7.44 -14.95
C LYS A 517 4.65 5.91 -14.95
N ASP A 518 4.85 5.28 -16.10
CA ASP A 518 5.03 3.81 -16.24
C ASP A 518 6.40 3.34 -15.76
N THR A 519 7.44 4.18 -15.85
CA THR A 519 8.76 3.90 -15.25
C THR A 519 8.76 4.06 -13.73
N ASN A 520 7.62 4.43 -13.12
CA ASN A 520 7.48 4.78 -11.70
C ASN A 520 8.33 5.98 -11.27
N TYR A 521 8.84 6.80 -12.20
CA TYR A 521 9.48 8.07 -11.87
C TYR A 521 8.44 9.06 -11.29
N ILE A 522 7.28 9.15 -11.94
CA ILE A 522 6.07 9.75 -11.37
C ILE A 522 5.31 8.65 -10.61
N ARG A 523 5.42 8.65 -9.29
CA ARG A 523 4.85 7.59 -8.42
C ARG A 523 3.33 7.72 -8.27
N ARG A 524 2.57 7.17 -9.24
CA ARG A 524 1.08 7.20 -9.28
C ARG A 524 0.44 6.76 -7.96
N GLY A 525 0.95 5.70 -7.35
CA GLY A 525 0.43 5.16 -6.08
C GLY A 525 0.49 6.15 -4.92
N ARG A 526 1.47 7.07 -4.92
CA ARG A 526 1.63 8.09 -3.86
C ARG A 526 0.82 9.36 -4.16
N ILE A 527 0.87 9.87 -5.40
CA ILE A 527 0.20 11.12 -5.81
C ILE A 527 -1.32 11.07 -5.60
N THR A 528 -1.89 9.87 -5.72
CA THR A 528 -3.34 9.68 -5.54
C THR A 528 -3.81 9.77 -4.10
N ALA A 529 -2.89 9.83 -3.13
CA ALA A 529 -3.19 10.17 -1.75
C ALA A 529 -3.40 11.67 -1.55
N ASP A 530 -2.89 12.53 -2.44
CA ASP A 530 -2.97 13.99 -2.28
C ASP A 530 -4.42 14.47 -2.21
N LEU A 531 -4.71 15.34 -1.24
CA LEU A 531 -6.01 15.97 -1.13
C LEU A 531 -6.05 17.17 -2.09
N LYS A 532 -7.08 17.26 -2.93
CA LYS A 532 -7.28 18.36 -3.89
C LYS A 532 -8.70 18.89 -3.82
N TRP A 533 -8.88 20.21 -3.81
CA TRP A 533 -10.18 20.86 -3.95
C TRP A 533 -10.06 22.22 -4.63
N LYS A 534 -11.21 22.79 -5.02
CA LYS A 534 -11.29 24.14 -5.58
C LYS A 534 -11.86 25.10 -4.55
N TYR A 535 -11.28 26.29 -4.47
CA TYR A 535 -11.80 27.41 -3.69
C TYR A 535 -12.27 28.52 -4.64
N LYS A 536 -13.54 28.90 -4.54
CA LYS A 536 -14.14 29.93 -5.38
C LYS A 536 -14.05 31.28 -4.68
N CYS A 537 -13.43 32.26 -5.33
CA CYS A 537 -13.35 33.65 -4.88
C CYS A 537 -13.65 34.62 -6.03
N GLU A 538 -13.53 35.93 -5.78
CA GLU A 538 -13.81 36.96 -6.78
C GLU A 538 -12.80 36.99 -7.96
N TYR A 539 -11.65 36.33 -7.79
CA TYR A 539 -10.56 36.20 -8.77
C TYR A 539 -10.64 34.90 -9.59
N GLY A 540 -11.60 34.02 -9.30
CA GLY A 540 -11.79 32.74 -9.97
C GLY A 540 -11.71 31.55 -9.01
N ASN A 541 -11.40 30.37 -9.56
CA ASN A 541 -11.34 29.13 -8.79
C ASN A 541 -9.89 28.74 -8.50
N PHE A 542 -9.40 29.03 -7.31
CA PHE A 542 -8.07 28.59 -6.86
C PHE A 542 -8.04 27.09 -6.67
N ASP A 543 -6.91 26.50 -7.04
CA ASP A 543 -6.61 25.10 -6.76
C ASP A 543 -5.94 25.01 -5.40
N ILE A 544 -6.42 24.12 -4.54
CA ILE A 544 -5.78 23.85 -3.26
C ILE A 544 -5.38 22.38 -3.23
N THR A 545 -4.12 22.11 -2.88
CA THR A 545 -3.63 20.75 -2.69
C THR A 545 -2.84 20.60 -1.40
N ILE A 546 -3.11 19.53 -0.66
CA ILE A 546 -2.25 19.05 0.43
C ILE A 546 -1.46 17.87 -0.11
N ASN A 547 -0.14 18.02 -0.16
CA ASN A 547 0.76 16.99 -0.67
C ASN A 547 1.02 15.94 0.41
N LEU A 548 0.42 14.76 0.23
CA LEU A 548 0.61 13.57 1.06
C LEU A 548 1.56 12.56 0.40
N SER A 549 1.91 12.79 -0.87
CA SER A 549 2.77 11.91 -1.67
C SER A 549 4.26 12.09 -1.41
N LYS A 550 4.68 13.24 -0.85
CA LYS A 550 6.05 13.47 -0.41
C LYS A 550 6.25 12.86 0.99
N PRO A 551 6.98 11.74 1.13
CA PRO A 551 7.17 11.12 2.44
C PRO A 551 7.94 12.07 3.37
N GLU A 552 7.48 12.16 4.62
CA GLU A 552 8.32 12.73 5.67
C GLU A 552 9.55 11.83 5.82
N LYS A 553 10.73 12.45 5.88
CA LYS A 553 11.98 11.69 6.00
C LYS A 553 12.00 10.98 7.35
N ASP A 554 12.33 9.69 7.34
CA ASP A 554 12.54 8.93 8.57
C ASP A 554 13.61 9.62 9.44
N PRO A 555 13.44 9.77 10.76
CA PRO A 555 14.47 10.34 11.63
C PRO A 555 15.85 9.71 11.45
N ARG A 556 15.92 8.41 11.14
CA ARG A 556 17.16 7.69 10.83
C ARG A 556 17.78 8.15 9.51
N ASP A 557 16.96 8.36 8.47
CA ASP A 557 17.40 8.93 7.20
C ASP A 557 17.90 10.37 7.37
N ILE A 558 17.28 11.16 8.25
CA ILE A 558 17.71 12.53 8.58
C ILE A 558 19.07 12.53 9.28
N ALA A 559 19.27 11.64 10.26
CA ALA A 559 20.53 11.53 10.99
C ALA A 559 21.68 11.18 10.03
N LYS A 560 21.50 10.17 9.17
CA LYS A 560 22.49 9.78 8.15
C LYS A 560 22.79 10.89 7.15
N ALA A 561 21.77 11.58 6.68
CA ALA A 561 21.96 12.67 5.73
C ALA A 561 22.82 13.83 6.31
N LYS A 562 22.88 13.98 7.64
CA LYS A 562 23.76 14.95 8.32
C LYS A 562 25.20 14.48 8.45
N GLU A 563 25.44 13.17 8.47
CA GLU A 563 26.76 12.56 8.59
C GLU A 563 27.46 12.36 7.23
N GLU A 564 26.70 12.29 6.13
CA GLU A 564 27.24 12.23 4.77
C GLU A 564 27.91 13.54 4.36
N LYS A 565 29.15 13.45 3.86
CA LYS A 565 29.86 14.60 3.27
C LYS A 565 29.06 15.16 2.09
N SER A 566 29.00 16.50 1.99
CA SER A 566 28.49 17.17 0.79
C SER A 566 29.38 16.80 -0.40
N LEU A 567 28.81 16.07 -1.37
CA LEU A 567 29.47 15.68 -2.62
C LEU A 567 29.06 16.64 -3.74
N ASP A 568 29.99 16.96 -4.63
CA ASP A 568 29.80 17.94 -5.71
C ASP A 568 29.12 17.35 -6.98
N TYR A 569 28.73 16.07 -6.95
CA TYR A 569 28.09 15.38 -8.08
C TYR A 569 26.86 14.56 -7.65
N PRO A 570 25.69 14.71 -8.32
CA PRO A 570 25.31 15.87 -9.13
C PRO A 570 25.31 17.16 -8.31
N LYS A 571 25.64 18.30 -8.92
CA LYS A 571 25.76 19.60 -8.22
C LYS A 571 24.45 20.06 -7.58
N CYS A 572 23.31 19.76 -8.21
CA CYS A 572 21.99 19.99 -7.61
C CYS A 572 20.97 18.97 -8.12
N LEU A 573 19.73 19.12 -7.67
CA LEU A 573 18.60 18.24 -7.99
C LEU A 573 18.08 18.36 -9.44
N LEU A 574 18.50 19.39 -10.18
CA LEU A 574 18.06 19.66 -11.56
C LEU A 574 19.13 19.39 -12.61
N CYS A 575 20.39 19.25 -12.21
CA CYS A 575 21.50 18.92 -13.11
C CYS A 575 21.20 17.69 -13.98
N VAL A 576 21.57 17.73 -15.25
CA VAL A 576 21.32 16.64 -16.21
C VAL A 576 22.00 15.34 -15.81
N GLU A 577 23.07 15.43 -15.03
CA GLU A 577 23.82 14.35 -14.38
C GLU A 577 22.96 13.49 -13.45
N ASN A 578 21.75 13.94 -13.09
CA ASN A 578 20.77 13.12 -12.38
C ASN A 578 20.14 12.04 -13.26
N GLU A 579 20.16 12.15 -14.60
CA GLU A 579 19.61 11.12 -15.48
C GLU A 579 20.37 9.79 -15.29
N GLY A 580 19.70 8.76 -14.77
CA GLY A 580 20.33 7.48 -14.50
C GLY A 580 21.10 7.41 -13.17
N TYR A 581 21.05 8.43 -12.31
CA TYR A 581 21.81 8.46 -11.06
C TYR A 581 21.14 7.65 -9.94
N TYR A 582 21.89 6.75 -9.29
CA TYR A 582 21.38 5.87 -8.22
C TYR A 582 20.83 6.63 -7.01
N GLY A 583 21.45 7.76 -6.65
CA GLY A 583 21.13 8.52 -5.43
C GLY A 583 21.95 8.10 -4.22
N ARG A 584 21.68 8.74 -3.07
CA ARG A 584 22.33 8.55 -1.75
C ARG A 584 21.40 9.07 -0.65
N ALA A 585 21.74 8.93 0.64
CA ALA A 585 20.79 9.25 1.72
C ALA A 585 20.30 10.71 1.68
N ASN A 586 21.17 11.65 1.28
CA ASN A 586 20.80 13.06 1.12
C ASN A 586 20.36 13.49 -0.30
N HIS A 587 20.39 12.59 -1.31
CA HIS A 587 20.09 12.92 -2.71
C HIS A 587 19.22 11.84 -3.37
N PRO A 588 18.03 12.17 -3.91
CA PRO A 588 17.06 11.19 -4.35
C PRO A 588 17.56 10.33 -5.52
N GLY A 589 17.09 9.08 -5.57
CA GLY A 589 17.32 8.18 -6.69
C GLY A 589 16.60 8.65 -7.97
N ARG A 590 17.34 8.58 -9.07
CA ARG A 590 16.95 9.04 -10.41
C ARG A 590 17.40 8.04 -11.49
N SER A 591 17.66 6.78 -11.13
CA SER A 591 18.10 5.74 -12.07
C SER A 591 17.12 5.54 -13.22
N ASN A 592 15.83 5.52 -12.93
CA ASN A 592 14.74 5.36 -13.92
C ASN A 592 14.28 6.70 -14.55
N HIS A 593 14.97 7.81 -14.27
CA HIS A 593 14.65 9.12 -14.82
C HIS A 593 15.17 9.27 -16.26
N ARG A 594 14.43 9.97 -17.12
CA ARG A 594 14.84 10.26 -18.50
C ARG A 594 14.50 11.71 -18.87
N LEU A 595 15.38 12.34 -19.65
CA LEU A 595 15.30 13.72 -20.11
C LEU A 595 15.03 13.76 -21.62
N ILE A 596 14.26 14.75 -22.07
CA ILE A 596 14.12 15.08 -23.49
C ILE A 596 15.00 16.29 -23.80
N GLY A 597 16.02 16.08 -24.64
CA GLY A 597 16.90 17.16 -25.08
C GLY A 597 16.19 18.07 -26.08
N ILE A 598 16.23 19.38 -25.82
CA ILE A 598 15.64 20.44 -26.63
C ILE A 598 16.65 21.57 -26.85
N LYS A 599 16.37 22.45 -27.81
CA LYS A 599 17.13 23.68 -28.03
C LYS A 599 16.27 24.88 -27.65
N ILE A 600 16.85 25.78 -26.86
CA ILE A 600 16.26 27.09 -26.54
C ILE A 600 17.34 28.15 -26.80
N GLN A 601 17.08 29.08 -27.71
CA GLN A 601 18.07 30.05 -28.21
C GLN A 601 19.42 29.40 -28.57
N ASP A 602 19.37 28.30 -29.33
CA ASP A 602 20.52 27.48 -29.75
C ASP A 602 21.33 26.80 -28.62
N GLN A 603 20.99 27.06 -27.35
CA GLN A 603 21.57 26.41 -26.18
C GLN A 603 20.93 25.04 -25.92
N ASP A 604 21.70 24.13 -25.31
CA ASP A 604 21.21 22.81 -24.92
C ASP A 604 20.42 22.87 -23.62
N TRP A 605 19.16 22.45 -23.70
CA TRP A 605 18.22 22.40 -22.58
C TRP A 605 17.59 21.00 -22.51
N SER A 606 17.01 20.70 -21.36
CA SER A 606 16.33 19.43 -21.12
C SER A 606 14.93 19.65 -20.54
N LEU A 607 13.97 18.89 -21.06
CA LEU A 607 12.59 18.81 -20.55
C LEU A 607 12.45 17.54 -19.69
N GLN A 608 11.89 17.72 -18.49
CA GLN A 608 11.44 16.63 -17.62
C GLN A 608 10.07 16.92 -17.01
N TYR A 609 9.39 15.87 -16.54
CA TYR A 609 8.25 16.06 -15.63
C TYR A 609 8.71 16.12 -14.18
N SER A 610 7.92 16.76 -13.33
CA SER A 610 8.14 16.73 -11.88
C SER A 610 7.68 15.39 -11.29
N PRO A 611 8.44 14.74 -10.39
CA PRO A 611 8.02 13.50 -9.75
C PRO A 611 6.89 13.69 -8.73
N TYR A 612 6.60 14.94 -8.32
CA TYR A 612 5.57 15.27 -7.32
C TYR A 612 4.26 15.82 -7.92
N VAL A 613 4.17 15.93 -9.25
CA VAL A 613 2.99 16.35 -10.05
C VAL A 613 1.87 17.07 -9.29
N TYR A 614 1.91 18.40 -9.30
CA TYR A 614 0.86 19.21 -8.69
C TYR A 614 -0.38 19.33 -9.60
N TYR A 615 -0.15 19.44 -10.90
CA TYR A 615 -1.15 19.58 -11.96
C TYR A 615 -0.76 18.75 -13.18
N ASN A 616 -1.68 18.63 -14.16
CA ASN A 616 -1.47 17.80 -15.33
C ASN A 616 -0.18 18.20 -16.07
N GLU A 617 0.68 17.21 -16.33
CA GLU A 617 1.93 17.41 -17.08
C GLU A 617 2.85 18.52 -16.52
N HIS A 618 2.88 18.70 -15.19
CA HIS A 618 3.82 19.61 -14.53
C HIS A 618 5.26 19.28 -14.94
N CYS A 619 5.85 20.13 -15.77
CA CYS A 619 7.18 19.98 -16.32
C CYS A 619 8.18 21.00 -15.78
N ILE A 620 9.45 20.65 -15.88
CA ILE A 620 10.60 21.47 -15.58
C ILE A 620 11.47 21.48 -16.83
N VAL A 621 11.86 22.67 -17.25
CA VAL A 621 12.71 22.91 -18.43
C VAL A 621 14.01 23.51 -17.92
N LEU A 622 15.09 22.77 -17.96
CA LEU A 622 16.35 23.12 -17.29
C LEU A 622 17.48 23.33 -18.28
N ASN A 623 18.32 24.31 -18.02
CA ASN A 623 19.55 24.52 -18.79
C ASN A 623 20.49 23.34 -18.53
N ASN A 624 21.13 22.79 -19.56
CA ASN A 624 22.06 21.68 -19.33
C ASN A 624 23.31 22.13 -18.57
N GLU A 625 23.66 23.41 -18.62
CA GLU A 625 24.72 23.99 -17.81
C GLU A 625 24.19 24.47 -16.46
N HIS A 626 24.94 24.21 -15.38
CA HIS A 626 24.61 24.71 -14.05
C HIS A 626 24.99 26.19 -13.93
N VAL A 627 24.14 27.07 -14.46
CA VAL A 627 24.29 28.53 -14.40
C VAL A 627 23.22 29.16 -13.50
N PRO A 628 23.50 30.31 -12.85
CA PRO A 628 22.50 31.03 -12.07
C PRO A 628 21.29 31.48 -12.89
N MET A 629 20.09 31.37 -12.32
CA MET A 629 18.87 31.94 -12.90
C MET A 629 18.89 33.48 -12.82
N VAL A 630 18.58 34.15 -13.93
CA VAL A 630 18.46 35.62 -14.00
C VAL A 630 17.23 36.04 -14.80
N ILE A 631 16.59 37.16 -14.42
CA ILE A 631 15.47 37.74 -15.17
C ILE A 631 15.96 38.95 -16.00
N ASN A 632 15.95 38.78 -17.32
CA ASN A 632 16.35 39.77 -18.31
C ASN A 632 15.54 39.61 -19.63
N ARG A 633 15.88 40.40 -20.66
CA ARG A 633 15.28 40.28 -22.00
C ARG A 633 15.35 38.87 -22.56
N ASP A 634 16.49 38.19 -22.40
CA ASP A 634 16.70 36.84 -22.93
C ASP A 634 15.78 35.83 -22.26
N THR A 635 15.43 36.01 -21.00
CA THR A 635 14.42 35.19 -20.32
C THR A 635 13.11 35.16 -21.12
N PHE A 636 12.61 36.32 -21.58
CA PHE A 636 11.35 36.38 -22.33
C PHE A 636 11.46 35.66 -23.68
N ALA A 637 12.57 35.85 -24.37
CA ALA A 637 12.84 35.15 -25.63
C ALA A 637 12.97 33.63 -25.42
N LYS A 638 13.65 33.17 -24.36
CA LYS A 638 13.75 31.74 -23.98
C LYS A 638 12.38 31.13 -23.70
N LEU A 639 11.51 31.83 -22.94
CA LEU A 639 10.16 31.37 -22.67
C LEU A 639 9.35 31.20 -23.96
N PHE A 640 9.40 32.17 -24.88
CA PHE A 640 8.67 32.06 -26.15
C PHE A 640 9.23 31.02 -27.10
N ASP A 641 10.54 30.79 -27.11
CA ASP A 641 11.14 29.71 -27.91
C ASP A 641 10.66 28.33 -27.43
N PHE A 642 10.51 28.15 -26.11
CA PHE A 642 9.84 26.96 -25.57
C PHE A 642 8.34 26.89 -25.95
N ILE A 643 7.62 28.01 -25.97
CA ILE A 643 6.22 28.04 -26.42
C ILE A 643 6.10 27.69 -27.91
N ASP A 644 7.07 28.08 -28.74
CA ASP A 644 7.11 27.65 -30.14
C ASP A 644 7.38 26.14 -30.25
N PHE A 645 8.23 25.60 -29.37
CA PHE A 645 8.46 24.17 -29.24
C PHE A 645 7.17 23.42 -28.79
N LEU A 646 6.50 23.81 -27.71
CA LEU A 646 5.26 23.20 -27.19
C LEU A 646 4.14 24.25 -27.02
N PRO A 647 3.36 24.54 -28.07
CA PRO A 647 2.38 25.63 -28.06
C PRO A 647 1.14 25.36 -27.21
N HIS A 648 0.90 24.11 -26.83
CA HIS A 648 -0.18 23.71 -25.92
C HIS A 648 0.18 23.83 -24.44
N TYR A 649 1.42 24.17 -24.12
CA TYR A 649 1.91 24.35 -22.75
C TYR A 649 1.92 25.83 -22.39
N PHE A 650 1.94 26.12 -21.09
CA PHE A 650 2.51 27.37 -20.58
C PHE A 650 3.91 27.08 -20.02
N VAL A 651 4.72 28.13 -19.87
CA VAL A 651 6.02 28.07 -19.19
C VAL A 651 6.29 29.39 -18.47
N GLY A 652 6.91 29.35 -17.30
CA GLY A 652 7.28 30.55 -16.56
C GLY A 652 8.55 30.36 -15.74
N SER A 653 9.13 31.48 -15.33
CA SER A 653 10.28 31.53 -14.44
C SER A 653 9.85 32.01 -13.05
N ASN A 654 10.49 31.49 -12.00
CA ASN A 654 10.45 32.15 -10.70
C ASN A 654 11.20 33.49 -10.77
N ALA A 655 10.91 34.40 -9.85
CA ALA A 655 11.70 35.60 -9.64
C ALA A 655 13.15 35.25 -9.23
N ASP A 656 14.12 36.05 -9.66
CA ASP A 656 15.56 35.86 -9.43
C ASP A 656 16.06 36.38 -8.07
N LEU A 657 15.25 37.16 -7.35
CA LEU A 657 15.60 37.64 -6.02
C LEU A 657 15.21 36.66 -4.90
N PRO A 658 16.04 36.53 -3.84
CA PRO A 658 15.68 35.82 -2.61
C PRO A 658 14.35 36.32 -2.02
N ILE A 659 13.70 35.51 -1.17
CA ILE A 659 12.41 35.80 -0.51
C ILE A 659 11.21 35.71 -1.45
N VAL A 660 11.25 36.40 -2.60
CA VAL A 660 10.14 36.42 -3.57
C VAL A 660 10.23 35.33 -4.64
N GLY A 661 11.41 34.74 -4.84
CA GLY A 661 11.62 33.53 -5.63
C GLY A 661 11.34 32.27 -4.80
N GLY A 662 10.44 31.40 -5.28
CA GLY A 662 10.12 30.13 -4.63
C GLY A 662 11.18 29.03 -4.83
N SER A 663 12.21 29.27 -5.64
CA SER A 663 13.22 28.26 -5.92
C SER A 663 14.39 28.37 -4.93
N ILE A 664 14.66 27.26 -4.24
CA ILE A 664 15.86 27.06 -3.41
C ILE A 664 17.10 26.84 -4.32
N LEU A 665 16.88 26.56 -5.61
CA LEU A 665 17.92 26.11 -6.53
C LEU A 665 18.43 27.29 -7.36
N SER A 666 19.74 27.47 -7.35
CA SER A 666 20.44 28.48 -8.15
C SER A 666 20.44 28.18 -9.64
N HIS A 667 20.28 26.91 -10.05
CA HIS A 667 20.36 26.47 -11.45
C HIS A 667 19.21 27.03 -12.29
N GLU A 668 19.50 27.66 -13.43
CA GLU A 668 18.53 28.19 -14.40
C GLU A 668 17.56 27.11 -14.90
N HIS A 669 16.28 27.31 -14.62
CA HIS A 669 15.18 26.46 -15.08
C HIS A 669 13.86 27.24 -15.14
N PHE A 670 12.93 26.71 -15.92
CA PHE A 670 11.54 27.12 -15.98
C PHE A 670 10.62 26.00 -15.53
N GLN A 671 9.40 26.35 -15.13
CA GLN A 671 8.35 25.38 -14.84
C GLN A 671 7.15 25.64 -15.73
N GLY A 672 6.49 24.57 -16.17
CA GLY A 672 5.40 24.65 -17.13
C GLY A 672 4.51 23.42 -17.11
N GLY A 673 3.68 23.29 -18.14
CA GLY A 673 2.86 22.11 -18.36
C GLY A 673 1.60 22.37 -19.16
N ASN A 674 0.81 21.33 -19.36
CA ASN A 674 -0.49 21.38 -20.02
C ASN A 674 -1.61 21.56 -18.98
N TYR A 675 -1.71 22.77 -18.44
CA TYR A 675 -2.72 23.12 -17.44
C TYR A 675 -3.10 24.61 -17.53
N GLU A 676 -4.39 24.91 -17.30
CA GLU A 676 -4.88 26.28 -17.33
C GLU A 676 -5.32 26.74 -15.93
N PHE A 677 -4.44 27.49 -15.28
CA PHE A 677 -4.63 28.06 -13.95
C PHE A 677 -5.68 29.19 -13.91
N ALA A 678 -6.14 29.52 -12.70
CA ALA A 678 -7.09 30.60 -12.47
C ALA A 678 -6.60 31.96 -13.00
N MET A 679 -5.32 32.31 -12.78
CA MET A 679 -4.75 33.56 -13.29
C MET A 679 -4.78 33.65 -14.83
N ALA A 680 -4.54 32.52 -15.50
CA ALA A 680 -4.57 32.48 -16.96
C ALA A 680 -5.97 32.81 -17.50
N LYS A 681 -7.03 32.39 -16.79
CA LYS A 681 -8.43 32.65 -17.14
C LYS A 681 -8.92 34.04 -16.73
N ALA A 682 -8.21 34.70 -15.81
CA ALA A 682 -8.62 36.01 -15.30
C ALA A 682 -8.61 37.06 -16.42
N PRO A 683 -9.64 37.92 -16.53
CA PRO A 683 -9.73 38.94 -17.57
C PRO A 683 -8.78 40.12 -17.28
N MET A 684 -8.46 40.90 -18.31
CA MET A 684 -7.93 42.25 -18.13
C MET A 684 -9.07 43.17 -17.66
N GLU A 685 -8.92 43.81 -16.51
CA GLU A 685 -9.92 44.76 -15.99
C GLU A 685 -9.71 46.18 -16.51
N LYS A 686 -8.48 46.54 -16.88
CA LYS A 686 -8.15 47.82 -17.49
C LYS A 686 -7.10 47.62 -18.57
N ARG A 687 -7.29 48.28 -19.73
CA ARG A 687 -6.42 48.19 -20.91
C ARG A 687 -5.71 49.50 -21.14
N PHE A 688 -4.48 49.41 -21.67
CA PHE A 688 -3.64 50.57 -21.93
C PHE A 688 -3.00 50.45 -23.31
N ARG A 689 -2.52 51.58 -23.84
CA ARG A 689 -1.73 51.65 -25.06
C ARG A 689 -0.40 52.32 -24.74
N ILE A 690 0.70 51.69 -25.11
CA ILE A 690 2.04 52.25 -24.93
C ILE A 690 2.53 52.81 -26.26
N ASN A 691 3.07 54.03 -26.23
CA ASN A 691 3.62 54.66 -27.42
C ASN A 691 4.77 53.81 -28.00
N GLY A 692 4.70 53.55 -29.31
CA GLY A 692 5.65 52.68 -30.01
C GLY A 692 5.24 51.20 -30.11
N PHE A 693 4.16 50.77 -29.43
CA PHE A 693 3.70 49.38 -29.39
C PHE A 693 2.21 49.27 -29.77
N LYS A 694 1.88 49.55 -31.04
CA LYS A 694 0.48 49.61 -31.50
C LYS A 694 -0.19 48.24 -31.64
N ASN A 695 0.60 47.16 -31.79
CA ASN A 695 0.08 45.80 -32.02
C ASN A 695 0.17 44.91 -30.78
N VAL A 696 0.44 45.49 -29.60
CA VAL A 696 0.45 44.77 -28.33
C VAL A 696 -0.73 45.24 -27.48
N ASP A 697 -1.68 44.34 -27.21
CA ASP A 697 -2.71 44.61 -26.20
C ASP A 697 -2.07 44.47 -24.83
N LEU A 698 -2.05 45.56 -24.05
CA LEU A 698 -1.57 45.59 -22.67
C LEU A 698 -2.74 45.82 -21.71
N GLY A 699 -2.74 45.13 -20.57
CA GLY A 699 -3.72 45.40 -19.52
C GLY A 699 -3.35 44.88 -18.14
N ILE A 700 -3.99 45.45 -17.12
CA ILE A 700 -3.95 44.95 -15.75
C ILE A 700 -4.94 43.79 -15.64
N VAL A 701 -4.48 42.65 -15.12
CA VAL A 701 -5.31 41.47 -14.90
C VAL A 701 -6.11 41.62 -13.61
N LYS A 702 -7.38 41.21 -13.60
CA LYS A 702 -8.19 41.08 -12.37
C LYS A 702 -7.66 39.91 -11.53
N TRP A 703 -6.59 40.16 -10.78
CA TRP A 703 -5.88 39.16 -9.98
C TRP A 703 -5.47 39.76 -8.62
N PRO A 704 -5.31 38.97 -7.53
CA PRO A 704 -4.90 39.50 -6.23
C PRO A 704 -3.54 40.18 -6.27
N MET A 705 -2.62 39.62 -7.06
CA MET A 705 -1.29 40.17 -7.29
C MET A 705 -1.29 41.18 -8.45
N SER A 706 -0.28 42.05 -8.47
CA SER A 706 -0.09 43.05 -9.52
C SER A 706 0.45 42.40 -10.79
N VAL A 707 -0.42 42.17 -11.78
CA VAL A 707 -0.08 41.48 -13.03
C VAL A 707 -0.38 42.35 -14.25
N ILE A 708 0.61 42.48 -15.13
CA ILE A 708 0.48 43.08 -16.46
C ILE A 708 0.45 41.95 -17.48
N ARG A 709 -0.60 41.89 -18.31
CA ARG A 709 -0.68 40.95 -19.43
C ARG A 709 -0.41 41.65 -20.75
N LEU A 710 0.41 41.02 -21.58
CA LEU A 710 0.74 41.42 -22.94
C LEU A 710 0.21 40.37 -23.93
N LEU A 711 -0.44 40.82 -25.01
CA LEU A 711 -0.92 39.95 -26.09
C LEU A 711 -0.52 40.51 -27.45
N SER A 712 0.05 39.69 -28.33
CA SER A 712 0.31 40.07 -29.71
C SER A 712 0.45 38.83 -30.60
N ARG A 713 0.36 39.03 -31.92
CA ARG A 713 0.78 38.03 -32.91
C ARG A 713 2.29 38.06 -33.14
N ASP A 714 2.95 39.16 -32.81
CA ASP A 714 4.39 39.35 -32.96
C ASP A 714 5.09 39.15 -31.61
N LYS A 715 5.85 38.06 -31.47
CA LYS A 715 6.59 37.75 -30.25
C LYS A 715 7.70 38.77 -29.96
N GLU A 716 8.32 39.37 -30.98
CA GLU A 716 9.41 40.33 -30.81
C GLU A 716 8.89 41.68 -30.29
N GLU A 717 7.68 42.10 -30.70
CA GLU A 717 7.03 43.26 -30.09
C GLU A 717 6.73 43.05 -28.59
N ILE A 718 6.27 41.85 -28.20
CA ILE A 718 6.03 41.54 -26.79
C ILE A 718 7.35 41.53 -26.01
N ILE A 719 8.40 40.91 -26.54
CA ILE A 719 9.72 40.84 -25.87
C ILE A 719 10.28 42.25 -25.64
N ARG A 720 10.23 43.12 -26.65
CA ARG A 720 10.69 44.53 -26.53
C ARG A 720 9.87 45.31 -25.51
N LEU A 721 8.55 45.16 -25.48
CA LEU A 721 7.72 45.85 -24.49
C LEU A 721 7.95 45.29 -23.08
N ALA A 722 8.05 43.97 -22.94
CA ALA A 722 8.33 43.33 -21.66
C ALA A 722 9.68 43.74 -21.08
N ASP A 723 10.71 43.87 -21.92
CA ASP A 723 12.02 44.39 -21.52
C ASP A 723 11.94 45.84 -21.08
N LYS A 724 11.20 46.69 -21.81
CA LYS A 724 10.93 48.07 -21.38
C LYS A 724 10.26 48.10 -20.00
N ILE A 725 9.22 47.29 -19.79
CA ILE A 725 8.52 47.19 -18.50
C ILE A 725 9.47 46.73 -17.39
N LEU A 726 10.29 45.70 -17.65
CA LEU A 726 11.25 45.18 -16.69
C LEU A 726 12.27 46.24 -16.28
N MET A 727 12.83 46.98 -17.25
CA MET A 727 13.81 48.04 -16.97
C MET A 727 13.19 49.20 -16.21
N THR A 728 12.00 49.66 -16.61
CA THR A 728 11.26 50.68 -15.86
C THR A 728 11.01 50.20 -14.44
N TRP A 729 10.49 48.98 -14.25
CA TRP A 729 10.21 48.39 -12.94
C TRP A 729 11.46 48.29 -12.05
N LYS A 730 12.59 47.80 -12.59
CA LYS A 730 13.87 47.71 -11.85
C LYS A 730 14.43 49.08 -11.43
N SER A 731 13.96 50.17 -12.03
CA SER A 731 14.34 51.55 -11.68
C SER A 731 13.24 52.32 -10.93
N TYR A 732 12.07 51.73 -10.73
CA TYR A 732 10.89 52.40 -10.20
C TYR A 732 10.89 52.42 -8.66
N THR A 733 10.85 53.62 -8.09
CA THR A 733 10.66 53.86 -6.66
C THR A 733 9.39 54.69 -6.47
N ASP A 734 8.60 54.31 -5.48
CA ASP A 734 7.33 54.92 -5.13
C ASP A 734 7.13 54.79 -3.62
N GLU A 735 7.58 55.81 -2.89
CA GLU A 735 7.55 55.82 -1.43
C GLU A 735 6.13 55.73 -0.87
N ASP A 736 5.15 56.33 -1.57
CA ASP A 736 3.73 56.29 -1.20
C ASP A 736 3.15 54.87 -1.25
N ALA A 737 3.65 54.05 -2.17
CA ALA A 737 3.31 52.63 -2.30
C ALA A 737 4.29 51.69 -1.56
N PHE A 738 5.31 52.25 -0.88
CA PHE A 738 6.39 51.53 -0.20
C PHE A 738 7.19 50.60 -1.15
N ILE A 739 7.45 51.07 -2.37
CA ILE A 739 8.19 50.35 -3.41
C ILE A 739 9.54 51.02 -3.61
N TYR A 740 10.61 50.22 -3.55
CA TYR A 740 11.97 50.69 -3.78
C TYR A 740 12.67 49.83 -4.83
N ALA A 741 13.27 50.50 -5.82
CA ALA A 741 13.82 49.90 -7.04
C ALA A 741 14.78 48.72 -6.82
N GLU A 742 15.65 48.80 -5.80
CA GLU A 742 16.67 47.78 -5.49
C GLU A 742 16.11 46.40 -5.11
N TYR A 743 14.82 46.32 -4.75
CA TYR A 743 14.15 45.06 -4.40
C TYR A 743 13.19 44.56 -5.49
N ASN A 744 13.08 45.26 -6.62
CA ASN A 744 12.11 44.96 -7.67
C ASN A 744 12.57 43.83 -8.60
N THR A 745 11.65 42.90 -8.90
CA THR A 745 11.83 41.84 -9.90
C THR A 745 10.47 41.43 -10.48
N ILE A 746 10.45 40.48 -11.42
CA ILE A 746 9.25 39.99 -12.09
C ILE A 746 9.25 38.46 -12.15
N THR A 747 8.06 37.87 -12.05
CA THR A 747 7.80 36.47 -12.41
C THR A 747 7.10 36.44 -13.78
N PRO A 748 7.81 36.11 -14.88
CA PRO A 748 7.25 36.07 -16.23
C PRO A 748 6.65 34.70 -16.58
N ILE A 749 5.51 34.71 -17.27
CA ILE A 749 4.75 33.50 -17.62
C ILE A 749 4.22 33.61 -19.05
N ALA A 750 4.75 32.79 -19.94
CA ALA A 750 4.39 32.76 -21.34
C ALA A 750 3.40 31.63 -21.65
N ARG A 751 2.52 31.87 -22.63
CA ARG A 751 1.66 30.85 -23.27
C ARG A 751 1.20 31.30 -24.64
N LYS A 752 0.55 30.40 -25.39
CA LYS A 752 -0.07 30.71 -26.68
C LYS A 752 -1.60 30.57 -26.59
N ARG A 753 -2.34 31.54 -27.14
CA ARG A 753 -3.81 31.52 -27.25
C ARG A 753 -4.21 31.66 -28.71
N GLY A 754 -4.51 30.53 -29.35
CA GLY A 754 -4.73 30.49 -30.80
C GLY A 754 -3.46 30.89 -31.54
N ASP A 755 -3.53 31.99 -32.30
CA ASP A 755 -2.43 32.56 -33.07
C ASP A 755 -1.65 33.66 -32.31
N ARG A 756 -2.06 34.01 -31.09
CA ARG A 756 -1.42 35.07 -30.29
C ARG A 756 -0.53 34.52 -29.19
N TYR A 757 0.59 35.18 -28.98
CA TYR A 757 1.46 35.03 -27.83
C TYR A 757 0.90 35.84 -26.66
N GLU A 758 0.98 35.26 -25.46
CA GLU A 758 0.56 35.88 -24.21
C GLU A 758 1.72 35.83 -23.22
N LEU A 759 2.02 36.97 -22.58
CA LEU A 759 3.01 37.08 -21.51
C LEU A 759 2.38 37.79 -20.32
N ASP A 760 2.30 37.10 -19.19
CA ASP A 760 1.97 37.70 -17.89
C ASP A 760 3.26 38.07 -17.17
N LEU A 761 3.36 39.33 -16.76
CA LEU A 761 4.43 39.89 -15.94
C LEU A 761 3.86 40.19 -14.56
N VAL A 762 4.18 39.33 -13.58
CA VAL A 762 3.77 39.54 -12.19
C VAL A 762 4.85 40.36 -11.51
N LEU A 763 4.51 41.58 -11.08
CA LEU A 763 5.43 42.46 -10.39
C LEU A 763 5.69 41.95 -8.98
N ARG A 764 6.97 41.96 -8.57
CA ARG A 764 7.43 41.44 -7.27
C ARG A 764 8.40 42.45 -6.64
N ASN A 765 8.39 42.51 -5.31
CA ASN A 765 9.32 43.32 -4.54
C ASN A 765 9.74 42.55 -3.27
N ALA A 766 11.05 42.44 -3.04
CA ALA A 766 11.64 41.63 -1.97
C ALA A 766 11.94 42.41 -0.66
N ILE A 767 11.42 43.64 -0.51
CA ILE A 767 11.71 44.47 0.65
C ILE A 767 11.24 43.82 1.94
N THR A 768 12.09 43.91 2.98
CA THR A 768 11.81 43.43 4.34
C THR A 768 11.81 44.58 5.33
N THR A 769 11.04 44.46 6.41
CA THR A 769 11.10 45.37 7.56
C THR A 769 11.25 44.58 8.85
N LYS A 770 11.43 45.27 10.00
CA LYS A 770 11.42 44.60 11.31
C LYS A 770 10.07 43.93 11.60
N GLU A 771 8.98 44.51 11.12
CA GLU A 771 7.63 43.96 11.25
C GLU A 771 7.39 42.79 10.29
N TYR A 772 7.93 42.88 9.08
CA TYR A 772 7.81 41.86 8.04
C TYR A 772 9.19 41.30 7.65
N PRO A 773 9.81 40.46 8.51
CA PRO A 773 11.15 39.91 8.26
C PRO A 773 11.18 38.92 7.10
N PHE A 774 10.03 38.36 6.72
CA PHE A 774 9.86 37.47 5.56
C PHE A 774 9.43 38.20 4.28
N GLY A 775 9.41 39.53 4.28
CA GLY A 775 9.03 40.37 3.15
C GLY A 775 7.68 41.07 3.35
N VAL A 776 7.62 42.36 3.00
CA VAL A 776 6.40 43.19 3.07
C VAL A 776 5.35 42.68 2.08
N PHE A 777 5.79 42.34 0.87
CA PHE A 777 4.96 41.78 -0.20
C PHE A 777 5.08 40.26 -0.26
N HIS A 778 4.88 39.62 0.89
CA HIS A 778 4.97 38.16 1.05
C HIS A 778 3.93 37.65 2.07
N SER A 779 3.91 36.34 2.33
CA SER A 779 3.06 35.74 3.37
C SER A 779 3.43 36.24 4.77
N HIS A 780 2.49 36.90 5.43
CA HIS A 780 2.66 37.45 6.79
C HIS A 780 2.49 36.39 7.90
N GLU A 781 3.05 36.66 9.09
CA GLU A 781 3.15 35.72 10.21
C GLU A 781 1.80 35.10 10.63
N LYS A 782 0.72 35.90 10.60
CA LYS A 782 -0.65 35.45 10.91
C LYS A 782 -1.14 34.26 10.07
N TRP A 783 -0.55 34.00 8.90
CA TRP A 783 -0.91 32.89 8.02
C TRP A 783 0.04 31.69 8.10
N HIS A 784 1.16 31.80 8.81
CA HIS A 784 2.25 30.80 8.80
C HIS A 784 1.85 29.45 9.40
N SER A 785 0.79 29.42 10.21
CA SER A 785 0.20 28.18 10.71
C SER A 785 -0.27 27.27 9.56
N ILE A 786 -0.81 27.88 8.50
CA ILE A 786 -1.29 27.22 7.26
C ILE A 786 -0.16 27.10 6.24
N LYS A 787 0.48 28.22 5.85
CA LYS A 787 1.55 28.26 4.86
C LYS A 787 2.59 29.30 5.25
N LYS A 788 3.82 28.84 5.44
CA LYS A 788 4.98 29.70 5.78
C LYS A 788 5.97 29.82 4.61
N GLU A 789 5.93 28.84 3.71
CA GLU A 789 6.85 28.70 2.59
C GLU A 789 6.69 29.83 1.57
N ASN A 790 7.73 30.05 0.77
CA ASN A 790 7.76 31.09 -0.26
C ASN A 790 6.63 30.95 -1.28
N ILE A 791 6.13 32.08 -1.79
CA ILE A 791 5.14 32.13 -2.87
C ILE A 791 5.85 32.06 -4.22
N GLY A 792 6.00 30.84 -4.73
CA GLY A 792 6.62 30.56 -6.03
C GLY A 792 5.69 30.76 -7.22
N LEU A 793 6.21 30.46 -8.42
CA LEU A 793 5.50 30.61 -9.68
C LEU A 793 4.12 29.94 -9.66
N ILE A 794 4.02 28.71 -9.15
CA ILE A 794 2.78 27.92 -9.18
C ILE A 794 1.71 28.55 -8.29
N GLU A 795 2.09 28.99 -7.09
CA GLU A 795 1.20 29.70 -6.18
C GLU A 795 0.72 31.03 -6.77
N VAL A 796 1.60 31.79 -7.40
CA VAL A 796 1.26 33.06 -8.07
C VAL A 796 0.14 32.88 -9.10
N MET A 797 0.11 31.73 -9.80
CA MET A 797 -0.91 31.42 -10.80
C MET A 797 -2.24 30.95 -10.19
N GLY A 798 -2.30 30.70 -8.89
CA GLY A 798 -3.52 30.37 -8.14
C GLY A 798 -3.64 28.90 -7.72
N LEU A 799 -2.52 28.18 -7.57
CA LEU A 799 -2.50 26.83 -6.98
C LEU A 799 -1.72 26.79 -5.67
N ALA A 800 -2.41 26.60 -4.55
CA ALA A 800 -1.81 26.47 -3.24
C ALA A 800 -1.26 25.05 -3.04
N ILE A 801 0.05 24.95 -2.86
CA ILE A 801 0.72 23.72 -2.42
C ILE A 801 0.93 23.81 -0.91
N LEU A 802 0.25 22.94 -0.16
CA LEU A 802 0.23 22.92 1.30
C LEU A 802 0.90 21.65 1.85
N PRO A 803 1.51 21.74 3.05
CA PRO A 803 2.27 20.63 3.63
C PRO A 803 1.37 19.51 4.14
N GLY A 804 1.84 18.26 4.04
CA GLY A 804 1.10 17.06 4.44
C GLY A 804 0.59 17.06 5.89
N ARG A 805 1.36 17.66 6.82
CA ARG A 805 0.97 17.84 8.24
C ARG A 805 -0.42 18.45 8.42
N LEU A 806 -0.81 19.35 7.51
CA LEU A 806 -2.05 20.10 7.61
C LEU A 806 -3.29 19.18 7.56
N TYR A 807 -3.20 18.04 6.86
CA TYR A 807 -4.30 17.06 6.83
C TYR A 807 -4.60 16.49 8.23
N THR A 808 -3.57 16.12 8.97
CA THR A 808 -3.70 15.59 10.34
C THR A 808 -4.21 16.69 11.29
N GLU A 809 -3.65 17.90 11.18
CA GLU A 809 -4.06 19.07 11.96
C GLU A 809 -5.54 19.42 11.71
N MET A 810 -5.99 19.47 10.45
CA MET A 810 -7.40 19.68 10.08
C MET A 810 -8.32 18.61 10.65
N THR A 811 -7.88 17.34 10.64
CA THR A 811 -8.67 16.23 11.19
C THR A 811 -8.88 16.40 12.69
N MET A 812 -7.86 16.87 13.43
CA MET A 812 -7.97 17.17 14.86
C MET A 812 -8.91 18.36 15.11
N ILE A 813 -8.76 19.46 14.36
CA ILE A 813 -9.65 20.63 14.48
C ILE A 813 -11.11 20.25 14.19
N LYS A 814 -11.34 19.47 13.13
CA LYS A 814 -12.67 18.96 12.77
C LYS A 814 -13.30 18.16 13.91
N LYS A 815 -12.53 17.32 14.62
CA LYS A 815 -13.05 16.57 15.78
C LYS A 815 -13.55 17.50 16.88
N LEU A 816 -12.83 18.58 17.15
CA LEU A 816 -13.24 19.59 18.14
C LEU A 816 -14.50 20.33 17.71
N MET A 817 -14.59 20.74 16.44
CA MET A 817 -15.81 21.34 15.88
C MET A 817 -17.01 20.40 16.01
N VAL A 818 -16.82 19.12 15.69
CA VAL A 818 -17.89 18.12 15.81
C VAL A 818 -18.34 17.95 17.27
N LYS A 819 -17.39 17.78 18.19
CA LYS A 819 -17.65 17.58 19.62
C LYS A 819 -18.37 18.76 20.25
N TYR A 820 -17.97 19.99 19.91
CA TYR A 820 -18.44 21.19 20.62
C TYR A 820 -19.50 21.99 19.87
N ILE A 821 -19.74 21.71 18.59
CA ILE A 821 -20.76 22.40 17.79
C ILE A 821 -21.77 21.38 17.27
N CYS A 822 -21.33 20.40 16.47
CA CYS A 822 -22.25 19.51 15.76
C CYS A 822 -23.02 18.53 16.66
N GLU A 823 -22.50 18.20 17.84
CA GLU A 823 -23.15 17.33 18.82
C GLU A 823 -24.09 18.08 19.78
N LEU A 824 -24.20 19.40 19.65
CA LEU A 824 -25.20 20.20 20.38
C LEU A 824 -26.59 20.07 19.72
N ASP A 825 -27.64 20.10 20.54
CA ASP A 825 -29.02 20.20 20.07
C ASP A 825 -29.19 21.42 19.15
N GLU A 826 -29.92 21.25 18.04
CA GLU A 826 -30.08 22.28 17.01
C GLU A 826 -30.78 23.53 17.56
N GLU A 827 -31.79 23.36 18.42
CA GLU A 827 -32.45 24.47 19.11
C GLU A 827 -31.51 25.22 20.06
N ALA A 828 -30.60 24.50 20.72
CA ALA A 828 -29.61 25.11 21.63
C ALA A 828 -28.54 25.92 20.87
N ARG A 829 -28.24 25.57 19.61
CA ARG A 829 -27.26 26.31 18.80
C ARG A 829 -27.71 27.71 18.38
N ASN A 830 -29.00 28.04 18.50
CA ASN A 830 -29.52 29.37 18.15
C ASN A 830 -29.13 30.48 19.13
N TYR A 831 -28.54 30.16 20.28
CA TYR A 831 -28.16 31.14 21.28
C TYR A 831 -26.69 31.56 21.14
N GLU A 832 -26.43 32.88 21.05
CA GLU A 832 -25.06 33.43 20.93
C GLU A 832 -24.14 32.97 22.08
N THR A 833 -24.70 32.85 23.28
CA THR A 833 -23.98 32.35 24.47
C THR A 833 -23.49 30.90 24.30
N ILE A 834 -24.20 30.08 23.52
CA ILE A 834 -23.80 28.71 23.19
C ILE A 834 -22.67 28.70 22.16
N LYS A 835 -22.73 29.58 21.15
CA LYS A 835 -21.64 29.79 20.20
C LYS A 835 -20.36 30.23 20.93
N GLU A 836 -20.42 31.24 21.78
CA GLU A 836 -19.29 31.71 22.58
C GLU A 836 -18.70 30.59 23.46
N LYS A 837 -19.57 29.80 24.12
CA LYS A 837 -19.14 28.66 24.96
C LYS A 837 -18.47 27.57 24.14
N ALA A 838 -19.03 27.22 22.98
CA ALA A 838 -18.45 26.23 22.07
C ALA A 838 -17.06 26.67 21.58
N ILE A 839 -16.92 27.93 21.16
CA ILE A 839 -15.65 28.52 20.72
C ILE A 839 -14.63 28.50 21.86
N LYS A 840 -15.04 28.87 23.08
CA LYS A 840 -14.19 28.84 24.27
C LYS A 840 -13.67 27.43 24.58
N ASN A 841 -14.52 26.41 24.46
CA ASN A 841 -14.14 25.02 24.71
C ASN A 841 -13.18 24.48 23.64
N ILE A 842 -13.45 24.77 22.36
CA ILE A 842 -12.54 24.42 21.25
C ILE A 842 -11.18 25.07 21.48
N PHE A 843 -11.16 26.38 21.77
CA PHE A 843 -9.92 27.10 22.03
C PHE A 843 -9.14 26.55 23.22
N GLY A 844 -9.83 26.20 24.31
CA GLY A 844 -9.22 25.58 25.49
C GLY A 844 -8.48 24.28 25.15
N GLU A 845 -9.14 23.33 24.48
CA GLU A 845 -8.50 22.07 24.09
C GLU A 845 -7.39 22.25 23.03
N MET A 846 -7.53 23.23 22.14
CA MET A 846 -6.48 23.52 21.16
C MET A 846 -5.22 24.09 21.82
N ALA A 847 -5.37 24.94 22.84
CA ALA A 847 -4.24 25.57 23.53
C ALA A 847 -3.34 24.54 24.22
N ASP A 848 -3.92 23.44 24.70
CA ASP A 848 -3.21 22.34 25.37
C ASP A 848 -2.64 21.28 24.39
N ASN A 849 -2.81 21.46 23.07
CA ASN A 849 -2.37 20.50 22.06
C ASN A 849 -1.28 21.09 21.15
N ASP A 850 -0.04 20.63 21.33
CA ASP A 850 1.13 21.11 20.59
C ASP A 850 1.01 21.04 19.06
N ASN A 851 0.23 20.10 18.52
CA ASN A 851 0.06 19.95 17.07
C ASN A 851 -0.83 21.05 16.47
N ILE A 852 -1.82 21.53 17.22
CA ILE A 852 -2.87 22.44 16.72
C ILE A 852 -2.94 23.79 17.43
N LYS A 853 -2.19 24.01 18.53
CA LYS A 853 -2.18 25.29 19.26
C LYS A 853 -1.82 26.49 18.39
N LYS A 854 -0.95 26.29 17.39
CA LYS A 854 -0.57 27.31 16.41
C LYS A 854 -1.74 27.78 15.51
N HIS A 855 -2.83 27.02 15.47
CA HIS A 855 -4.03 27.33 14.69
C HIS A 855 -5.08 28.08 15.49
N CYS A 856 -4.90 28.27 16.81
CA CYS A 856 -5.92 28.85 17.70
C CYS A 856 -6.44 30.21 17.21
N SER A 857 -5.56 31.12 16.84
CA SER A 857 -5.96 32.46 16.37
C SER A 857 -6.77 32.40 15.08
N TRP A 858 -6.39 31.53 14.15
CA TRP A 858 -7.09 31.33 12.88
C TRP A 858 -8.46 30.70 13.09
N VAL A 859 -8.55 29.62 13.89
CA VAL A 859 -9.80 28.92 14.18
C VAL A 859 -10.78 29.80 14.92
N LYS A 860 -10.30 30.52 15.94
CA LYS A 860 -11.12 31.48 16.68
C LYS A 860 -11.67 32.56 15.75
N GLY A 861 -10.82 33.15 14.90
CA GLY A 861 -11.22 34.22 13.99
C GLY A 861 -12.38 33.82 13.08
N PHE A 862 -12.29 32.69 12.37
CA PHE A 862 -13.38 32.31 11.46
C PHE A 862 -14.65 31.81 12.17
N LEU A 863 -14.53 31.26 13.38
CA LEU A 863 -15.70 30.84 14.15
C LEU A 863 -16.43 32.05 14.76
N ASP A 864 -15.69 33.06 15.22
CA ASP A 864 -16.26 34.33 15.69
C ASP A 864 -17.04 35.01 14.53
N ASP A 865 -16.41 35.10 13.35
CA ASP A 865 -16.99 35.70 12.13
C ASP A 865 -18.14 34.87 11.49
N MET A 866 -18.33 33.62 11.90
CA MET A 866 -19.32 32.72 11.28
C MET A 866 -20.75 33.20 11.54
N PRO A 867 -21.60 33.36 10.50
CA PRO A 867 -23.01 33.69 10.68
C PRO A 867 -23.73 32.64 11.53
N MET A 868 -24.65 33.08 12.39
CA MET A 868 -25.37 32.16 13.28
C MET A 868 -26.13 31.06 12.52
N GLU A 869 -26.74 31.38 11.37
CA GLU A 869 -27.41 30.38 10.53
C GLU A 869 -26.47 29.27 10.05
N GLU A 870 -25.23 29.63 9.70
CA GLU A 870 -24.21 28.66 9.30
C GLU A 870 -23.73 27.85 10.51
N PHE A 871 -23.52 28.50 11.65
CA PHE A 871 -23.12 27.84 12.90
C PHE A 871 -24.15 26.80 13.36
N VAL A 872 -25.44 27.14 13.31
CA VAL A 872 -26.56 26.26 13.67
C VAL A 872 -26.63 25.06 12.73
N SER A 873 -26.44 25.26 11.43
CA SER A 873 -26.52 24.21 10.41
C SER A 873 -25.25 23.35 10.27
N LEU A 874 -24.22 23.58 11.10
CA LEU A 874 -22.99 22.78 11.07
C LEU A 874 -23.25 21.30 11.41
N ASP A 875 -22.71 20.41 10.59
CA ASP A 875 -22.71 18.97 10.78
C ASP A 875 -21.31 18.39 10.47
N LYS A 876 -21.18 17.06 10.62
CA LYS A 876 -19.90 16.36 10.40
C LYS A 876 -19.35 16.51 8.97
N LYS A 877 -20.21 16.73 7.97
CA LYS A 877 -19.83 16.94 6.56
C LYS A 877 -19.52 18.41 6.28
N SER A 878 -20.36 19.34 6.73
CA SER A 878 -20.17 20.78 6.49
C SER A 878 -18.97 21.35 7.25
N ALA A 879 -18.62 20.81 8.42
CA ALA A 879 -17.37 21.18 9.12
C ALA A 879 -16.11 20.96 8.25
N ASP A 880 -16.09 19.91 7.43
CA ASP A 880 -15.00 19.64 6.47
C ASP A 880 -14.93 20.71 5.38
N MET A 881 -16.11 21.13 4.90
CA MET A 881 -16.24 22.15 3.86
C MET A 881 -15.83 23.53 4.37
N VAL A 882 -16.19 23.86 5.63
CA VAL A 882 -15.76 25.11 6.29
C VAL A 882 -14.24 25.15 6.38
N LEU A 883 -13.58 24.11 6.92
CA LEU A 883 -12.11 24.10 7.01
C LEU A 883 -11.45 24.25 5.63
N LYS A 884 -11.96 23.56 4.60
CA LYS A 884 -11.47 23.70 3.21
C LYS A 884 -11.69 25.09 2.64
N ARG A 885 -12.83 25.73 2.95
CA ARG A 885 -13.14 27.11 2.55
C ARG A 885 -12.18 28.09 3.22
N GLU A 886 -11.99 27.99 4.53
CA GLU A 886 -11.16 28.91 5.29
C GLU A 886 -9.67 28.78 4.94
N ILE A 887 -9.18 27.58 4.64
CA ILE A 887 -7.82 27.40 4.09
C ILE A 887 -7.70 28.09 2.72
N GLY A 888 -8.72 27.96 1.87
CA GLY A 888 -8.76 28.67 0.59
C GLY A 888 -8.74 30.19 0.75
N ARG A 889 -9.51 30.71 1.72
CA ARG A 889 -9.53 32.13 2.10
C ARG A 889 -8.16 32.60 2.60
N VAL A 890 -7.47 31.83 3.43
CA VAL A 890 -6.10 32.15 3.87
C VAL A 890 -5.17 32.27 2.68
N PHE A 891 -5.25 31.34 1.71
CA PHE A 891 -4.43 31.44 0.50
C PHE A 891 -4.76 32.67 -0.37
N GLU A 892 -6.03 33.05 -0.46
CA GLU A 892 -6.43 34.32 -1.10
C GLU A 892 -5.80 35.53 -0.41
N MET A 893 -5.87 35.60 0.92
CA MET A 893 -5.26 36.67 1.70
C MET A 893 -3.75 36.72 1.51
N ILE A 894 -3.07 35.57 1.47
CA ILE A 894 -1.63 35.49 1.18
C ILE A 894 -1.29 36.10 -0.18
N LEU A 895 -2.08 35.84 -1.23
CA LEU A 895 -1.84 36.44 -2.54
C LEU A 895 -2.13 37.95 -2.58
N LEU A 896 -3.11 38.42 -1.81
CA LEU A 896 -3.38 39.87 -1.63
C LEU A 896 -2.24 40.57 -0.88
N ASP A 897 -1.72 39.94 0.18
CA ASP A 897 -0.56 40.44 0.93
C ASP A 897 0.68 40.51 0.02
N ALA A 898 0.86 39.52 -0.86
CA ALA A 898 1.95 39.46 -1.83
C ALA A 898 1.81 40.43 -3.02
N GLY A 899 0.63 41.00 -3.27
CA GLY A 899 0.45 42.03 -4.30
C GLY A 899 1.18 43.32 -3.96
N VAL A 900 2.03 43.80 -4.86
CA VAL A 900 2.85 45.01 -4.65
C VAL A 900 1.96 46.26 -4.64
N PHE A 901 1.14 46.41 -5.67
CA PHE A 901 0.03 47.36 -5.70
C PHE A 901 -1.24 46.71 -5.14
N LYS A 902 -1.79 47.29 -4.08
CA LYS A 902 -2.96 46.75 -3.37
C LYS A 902 -4.24 46.88 -4.23
N ARG A 903 -5.23 46.04 -3.92
CA ARG A 903 -6.50 45.95 -4.67
C ARG A 903 -7.54 47.00 -4.26
N ASP A 904 -7.22 47.81 -3.25
CA ASP A 904 -8.03 48.97 -2.85
C ASP A 904 -7.93 50.13 -3.86
N ALA A 905 -8.66 51.22 -3.62
CA ALA A 905 -8.71 52.36 -4.53
C ALA A 905 -7.33 53.04 -4.70
N LYS A 906 -6.55 53.15 -3.61
CA LYS A 906 -5.24 53.79 -3.63
C LYS A 906 -4.25 52.94 -4.44
N GLY A 907 -4.15 51.65 -4.14
CA GLY A 907 -3.25 50.73 -4.82
C GLY A 907 -3.56 50.60 -6.32
N LYS A 908 -4.83 50.71 -6.73
CA LYS A 908 -5.20 50.80 -8.16
C LYS A 908 -4.65 52.06 -8.83
N MET A 909 -4.75 53.22 -8.16
CA MET A 909 -4.16 54.47 -8.66
C MET A 909 -2.64 54.39 -8.72
N ASP A 910 -2.00 53.78 -7.72
CA ASP A 910 -0.55 53.57 -7.67
C ASP A 910 -0.09 52.66 -8.82
N PHE A 911 -0.84 51.60 -9.12
CA PHE A 911 -0.53 50.73 -10.26
C PHE A 911 -0.65 51.47 -11.59
N GLU A 912 -1.71 52.28 -11.76
CA GLU A 912 -1.87 53.10 -12.96
C GLU A 912 -0.76 54.14 -13.13
N ARG A 913 -0.29 54.74 -12.03
CA ARG A 913 0.87 55.64 -12.02
C ARG A 913 2.12 54.94 -12.51
N PHE A 914 2.38 53.71 -12.07
CA PHE A 914 3.46 52.90 -12.63
C PHE A 914 3.27 52.65 -14.13
N ILE A 915 2.06 52.26 -14.58
CA ILE A 915 1.81 52.03 -16.00
C ILE A 915 2.07 53.28 -16.85
N GLN A 916 1.76 54.47 -16.34
CA GLN A 916 2.04 55.74 -17.02
C GLN A 916 3.53 56.08 -17.12
N SER A 917 4.37 55.49 -16.26
CA SER A 917 5.84 55.66 -16.30
C SER A 917 6.54 54.81 -17.36
N ILE A 918 5.83 53.83 -17.95
CA ILE A 918 6.30 52.94 -19.01
C ILE A 918 6.19 53.64 -20.36
#